data_AF-A0A803PFY0-F1
#
_entry.id   AF-A0A803PFY0-F1
#
_cell.length_a   1.000
_cell.length_b   1.000
_cell.length_c   1.000
_cell.angle_alpha   90.00
_cell.angle_beta   90.00
_cell.angle_gamma   90.00
#
_symmetry.space_group_name_H-M   'P 1'
#
loop_
_entity.id
_entity.type
_entity.pdbx_description
1 polymer ?
#
loop_
_entity_poly.entity_id
_entity_poly.type
_entity_poly.pdbx_seq_one_letter_code
_entity_poly.pdbx_strand_id
1 'polypeptide(L)'
;MEKALIPLFILCFLVSSSCAEISGAVGVNYGQLGNNLPTPSRSVELIKSLKAKRVKIYDANPEILKALKNTGLQVSIMVPNQLVKSISTNQTLANQWVHTNLVPFYPETLIRYLLVGNEMLSGTDNSSWFSIVPAMRKIKKALKIHGAHKVKVGTTLAMDVLQSSFPPSNGTFRSDISSSVMKPMLQFLNRTKSFLFLDVYPYFPWSSEPKTINLDYALFQSKNITITDPNTGLTYTNLFDQMVDSVIFAMKRVGYPDVRIFIAETGWPNGGDFDQIGANIYNAATYNRNVVKKFTAKPPVGTPARPGSVLPSFIFALYNENQKPGPGTERHFGLLHPHGKPVYEIDLSGETPLSEYKPLPVPENNTPYKGKIWCVAAKGANKTALGLALSYACSQGNKTCDPIQPRGYCRHPNSLIRHVSYAFSSYWAQFKKTGGSCYFDGLATQTIKDPRLLMESRILTSRGIEGAGENVYWSVELGYSTLNFRTSGFRIRPLTVIAAAGPSHCQFSNLNSPLEPRTPTGKDLIGVLQNHPQLFHLAVADELKQLSDDRGHALNRMNLTAGSPDACLHRRIAQMKEKECQLAVEDIMYLLVFYKFSEIKVPLVPKLSHSIYNGRLEIRPSKDWELESIYSFDVLQIIRDHVAAVIGLRANSSVTDNWAITTIGRSALRRKYVSSILYGYFLKSALLRLQLEQCVALDSQDLPPRQRASIQHHGIKSLLFDRISSMRSESQNLGLNSQEKQPVEDLKCYVMGFDPETLQRCATLKSKEATNLIENHSRALFGDEETCSLEAEEVILTSFSSLKRLILEAVAFGSFLWDTEECVNTVYKLNEN
;
A
#
# COMPACT_ATOMS: atom_id res chain seq x y z
N MET A 1 40.38 -4.31 -75.28
CA MET A 1 39.24 -4.88 -74.52
C MET A 1 38.55 -3.82 -73.65
N GLU A 2 39.18 -2.69 -73.32
CA GLU A 2 38.67 -1.78 -72.28
C GLU A 2 37.30 -1.12 -72.55
N LYS A 3 36.92 -0.92 -73.83
CA LYS A 3 35.63 -0.28 -74.18
C LYS A 3 34.38 -1.04 -73.69
N ALA A 4 34.52 -2.28 -73.22
CA ALA A 4 33.44 -3.07 -72.63
C ALA A 4 33.34 -2.97 -71.09
N LEU A 5 34.38 -2.49 -70.38
CA LEU A 5 34.34 -2.39 -68.91
C LEU A 5 33.50 -1.20 -68.42
N ILE A 6 33.52 -0.08 -69.13
CA ILE A 6 32.84 1.15 -68.70
C ILE A 6 31.30 0.96 -68.63
N PRO A 7 30.61 0.36 -69.63
CA PRO A 7 29.19 0.04 -69.52
C PRO A 7 28.89 -0.94 -68.37
N LEU A 8 29.78 -1.91 -68.13
CA LEU A 8 29.61 -2.91 -67.07
C LEU A 8 29.72 -2.27 -65.67
N PHE A 9 30.68 -1.37 -65.47
CA PHE A 9 30.82 -0.62 -64.21
C PHE A 9 29.61 0.29 -63.94
N ILE A 10 29.12 1.00 -64.97
CA ILE A 10 27.91 1.83 -64.86
C ILE A 10 26.69 0.98 -64.54
N LEU A 11 26.55 -0.20 -65.16
CA LEU A 11 25.48 -1.15 -64.85
C LEU A 11 25.55 -1.66 -63.40
N CYS A 12 26.75 -1.98 -62.89
CA CYS A 12 26.95 -2.37 -61.50
C CYS A 12 26.57 -1.24 -60.52
N PHE A 13 26.95 0.01 -60.79
CA PHE A 13 26.54 1.15 -59.97
C PHE A 13 25.02 1.38 -60.00
N LEU A 14 24.38 1.28 -61.17
CA LEU A 14 22.92 1.41 -61.29
C LEU A 14 22.16 0.28 -60.57
N VAL A 15 22.70 -0.95 -60.56
CA VAL A 15 22.13 -2.08 -59.81
C VAL A 15 22.32 -1.89 -58.28
N SER A 16 23.43 -1.30 -57.83
CA SER A 16 23.63 -0.95 -56.42
C SER A 16 22.67 0.13 -55.91
N SER A 17 22.19 1.04 -56.77
CA SER A 17 21.40 2.21 -56.37
C SER A 17 19.91 1.97 -56.05
N SER A 18 19.42 0.72 -56.01
CA SER A 18 17.98 0.41 -55.87
C SER A 18 17.56 -0.21 -54.52
N CYS A 19 18.52 -0.70 -53.72
CA CYS A 19 18.25 -1.09 -52.34
C CYS A 19 18.21 0.13 -51.42
N ALA A 20 17.03 0.76 -51.30
CA ALA A 20 16.79 1.76 -50.26
C ALA A 20 17.02 1.11 -48.88
N GLU A 21 18.10 1.50 -48.21
CA GLU A 21 18.53 0.89 -46.95
C GLU A 21 17.42 0.93 -45.89
N ILE A 22 17.33 -0.16 -45.13
CA ILE A 22 16.42 -0.25 -43.99
C ILE A 22 17.02 0.59 -42.87
N SER A 23 16.68 1.88 -42.81
CA SER A 23 17.14 2.75 -41.73
C SER A 23 16.63 2.26 -40.37
N GLY A 24 17.56 2.06 -39.42
CA GLY A 24 17.28 1.70 -38.02
C GLY A 24 16.82 2.85 -37.13
N ALA A 25 16.58 4.04 -37.71
CA ALA A 25 16.18 5.21 -36.94
C ALA A 25 14.86 5.00 -36.17
N VAL A 26 14.86 5.37 -34.89
CA VAL A 26 13.78 5.05 -33.96
C VAL A 26 12.60 6.00 -34.15
N GLY A 27 11.39 5.48 -33.92
CA GLY A 27 10.15 6.24 -33.83
C GLY A 27 9.53 6.22 -32.44
N VAL A 28 8.33 6.77 -32.32
CA VAL A 28 7.55 6.76 -31.07
C VAL A 28 6.09 6.41 -31.34
N ASN A 29 5.45 5.73 -30.40
CA ASN A 29 4.01 5.45 -30.43
C ASN A 29 3.24 6.68 -29.93
N TYR A 30 2.41 7.28 -30.77
CA TYR A 30 1.52 8.38 -30.39
C TYR A 30 0.13 7.80 -30.10
N GLY A 31 -0.07 7.38 -28.85
CA GLY A 31 -1.37 7.04 -28.30
C GLY A 31 -2.20 8.29 -27.98
N GLN A 32 -3.53 8.12 -27.89
CA GLN A 32 -4.50 9.18 -27.65
C GLN A 32 -5.47 8.88 -26.48
N LEU A 33 -5.21 7.86 -25.67
CA LEU A 33 -6.04 7.46 -24.53
C LEU A 33 -5.74 8.35 -23.31
N GLY A 34 -5.88 9.65 -23.47
CA GLY A 34 -5.77 10.62 -22.38
C GLY A 34 -6.53 11.91 -22.65
N ASN A 35 -7.23 12.41 -21.63
CA ASN A 35 -8.10 13.60 -21.72
C ASN A 35 -7.37 14.93 -21.46
N ASN A 36 -6.05 14.89 -21.35
CA ASN A 36 -5.18 16.00 -20.96
C ASN A 36 -3.91 16.12 -21.84
N LEU A 37 -3.96 15.54 -23.04
CA LEU A 37 -2.86 15.49 -24.02
C LEU A 37 -2.79 16.76 -24.90
N PRO A 38 -1.63 17.08 -25.50
CA PRO A 38 -1.50 18.26 -26.38
C PRO A 38 -2.17 18.04 -27.74
N THR A 39 -2.47 19.13 -28.44
CA THR A 39 -3.04 19.10 -29.80
C THR A 39 -2.15 18.33 -30.78
N PRO A 40 -2.70 17.81 -31.89
CA PRO A 40 -1.92 17.09 -32.91
C PRO A 40 -0.70 17.85 -33.41
N SER A 41 -0.85 19.15 -33.74
CA SER A 41 0.26 20.00 -34.19
C SER A 41 1.37 20.12 -33.15
N ARG A 42 1.02 20.38 -31.88
CA ARG A 42 2.01 20.46 -30.80
C ARG A 42 2.68 19.12 -30.50
N SER A 43 1.94 18.02 -30.64
CA SER A 43 2.50 16.67 -30.51
C SER A 43 3.50 16.35 -31.62
N VAL A 44 3.25 16.81 -32.85
CA VAL A 44 4.21 16.68 -33.98
C VAL A 44 5.49 17.47 -33.74
N GLU A 45 5.41 18.68 -33.16
CA GLU A 45 6.60 19.44 -32.73
C GLU A 45 7.40 18.68 -31.67
N LEU A 46 6.72 18.11 -30.67
CA LEU A 46 7.34 17.35 -29.59
C LEU A 46 8.01 16.06 -30.11
N ILE A 47 7.35 15.31 -30.99
CA ILE A 47 7.93 14.14 -31.70
C ILE A 47 9.23 14.54 -32.44
N LYS A 48 9.25 15.70 -33.10
CA LYS A 48 10.46 16.22 -33.76
C LYS A 48 11.55 16.62 -32.76
N SER A 49 11.20 17.21 -31.60
CA SER A 49 12.18 17.58 -30.56
C SER A 49 12.87 16.37 -29.91
N LEU A 50 12.20 15.22 -29.84
CA LEU A 50 12.80 13.93 -29.45
C LEU A 50 13.70 13.31 -30.56
N LYS A 51 13.96 14.06 -31.64
CA LYS A 51 14.65 13.67 -32.89
C LYS A 51 14.09 12.44 -33.63
N ALA A 52 12.92 11.93 -33.23
CA ALA A 52 12.27 10.76 -33.84
C ALA A 52 12.17 10.88 -35.37
N LYS A 53 12.32 9.74 -36.08
CA LYS A 53 12.16 9.70 -37.56
C LYS A 53 10.86 9.03 -38.01
N ARG A 54 10.09 8.45 -37.08
CA ARG A 54 8.85 7.70 -37.36
C ARG A 54 7.81 7.91 -36.25
N VAL A 55 6.53 7.72 -36.57
CA VAL A 55 5.42 7.69 -35.60
C VAL A 55 4.42 6.58 -35.92
N LYS A 56 3.95 5.84 -34.90
CA LYS A 56 2.82 4.90 -34.98
C LYS A 56 1.61 5.53 -34.30
N ILE A 57 0.48 5.62 -35.02
CA ILE A 57 -0.85 5.90 -34.45
C ILE A 57 -1.73 4.64 -34.53
N TYR A 58 -2.71 4.56 -33.64
CA TYR A 58 -3.56 3.38 -33.44
C TYR A 58 -4.86 3.40 -34.26
N ASP A 59 -4.99 4.39 -35.15
CA ASP A 59 -6.11 4.58 -36.06
C ASP A 59 -5.61 5.23 -37.37
N ALA A 60 -6.44 6.08 -37.98
CA ALA A 60 -6.05 6.97 -39.07
C ALA A 60 -6.59 8.40 -38.83
N ASN A 61 -6.38 8.95 -37.63
CA ASN A 61 -6.92 10.25 -37.20
C ASN A 61 -6.61 11.36 -38.23
N PRO A 62 -7.63 12.01 -38.83
CA PRO A 62 -7.43 12.97 -39.91
C PRO A 62 -6.76 14.28 -39.46
N GLU A 63 -6.82 14.62 -38.18
CA GLU A 63 -6.13 15.80 -37.64
C GLU A 63 -4.65 15.55 -37.42
N ILE A 64 -4.29 14.36 -36.91
CA ILE A 64 -2.88 13.94 -36.79
C ILE A 64 -2.26 13.79 -38.18
N LEU A 65 -2.97 13.19 -39.14
CA LEU A 65 -2.45 13.05 -40.51
C LEU A 65 -2.26 14.43 -41.19
N LYS A 66 -3.18 15.39 -41.00
CA LYS A 66 -2.96 16.79 -41.42
C LYS A 66 -1.73 17.42 -40.76
N ALA A 67 -1.56 17.25 -39.44
CA ALA A 67 -0.40 17.77 -38.71
C ALA A 67 0.93 17.13 -39.14
N LEU A 68 0.89 15.88 -39.64
CA LEU A 68 2.06 15.16 -40.14
C LEU A 68 2.42 15.47 -41.61
N LYS A 69 1.61 16.26 -42.33
CA LYS A 69 1.87 16.68 -43.72
C LYS A 69 3.23 17.39 -43.84
N ASN A 70 4.04 16.99 -44.83
CA ASN A 70 5.36 17.53 -45.14
C ASN A 70 6.38 17.48 -43.98
N THR A 71 6.14 16.69 -42.92
CA THR A 71 7.04 16.65 -41.75
C THR A 71 8.29 15.80 -41.91
N GLY A 72 8.33 14.92 -42.93
CA GLY A 72 9.39 13.93 -43.13
C GLY A 72 9.31 12.68 -42.22
N LEU A 73 8.45 12.69 -41.20
CA LEU A 73 8.24 11.56 -40.28
C LEU A 73 7.56 10.39 -41.02
N GLN A 74 8.13 9.19 -40.96
CA GLN A 74 7.48 8.01 -41.53
C GLN A 74 6.29 7.58 -40.65
N VAL A 75 5.09 7.57 -41.21
CA VAL A 75 3.86 7.31 -40.47
C VAL A 75 3.45 5.84 -40.60
N SER A 76 3.08 5.23 -39.48
CA SER A 76 2.32 3.98 -39.41
C SER A 76 0.90 4.28 -38.93
N ILE A 77 -0.09 3.88 -39.72
CA ILE A 77 -1.52 3.97 -39.39
C ILE A 77 -2.11 2.58 -39.17
N MET A 78 -3.32 2.49 -38.63
CA MET A 78 -3.95 1.22 -38.25
C MET A 78 -5.43 1.14 -38.64
N VAL A 79 -5.85 -0.07 -39.04
CA VAL A 79 -7.26 -0.45 -39.18
C VAL A 79 -7.75 -0.93 -37.81
N PRO A 80 -8.77 -0.31 -37.19
CA PRO A 80 -9.29 -0.72 -35.89
C PRO A 80 -9.83 -2.16 -35.88
N ASN A 81 -9.60 -2.90 -34.78
CA ASN A 81 -9.90 -4.33 -34.64
C ASN A 81 -11.33 -4.70 -35.07
N GLN A 82 -12.32 -3.88 -34.71
CA GLN A 82 -13.73 -4.09 -35.03
C GLN A 82 -14.06 -4.08 -36.54
N LEU A 83 -13.21 -3.47 -37.37
CA LEU A 83 -13.39 -3.46 -38.83
C LEU A 83 -12.69 -4.65 -39.53
N VAL A 84 -11.77 -5.34 -38.86
CA VAL A 84 -10.97 -6.41 -39.50
C VAL A 84 -11.85 -7.56 -39.98
N LYS A 85 -12.92 -7.93 -39.25
CA LYS A 85 -13.83 -9.02 -39.61
C LYS A 85 -14.78 -8.71 -40.79
N SER A 86 -15.13 -7.44 -41.01
CA SER A 86 -15.94 -7.03 -42.18
C SER A 86 -15.05 -6.78 -43.41
N ILE A 87 -13.85 -6.24 -43.21
CA ILE A 87 -12.82 -6.07 -44.24
C ILE A 87 -12.26 -7.43 -44.70
N SER A 88 -12.22 -8.46 -43.84
CA SER A 88 -11.74 -9.81 -44.21
C SER A 88 -12.60 -10.52 -45.24
N THR A 89 -13.90 -10.19 -45.31
CA THR A 89 -14.86 -10.75 -46.27
C THR A 89 -15.11 -9.80 -47.44
N ASN A 90 -15.28 -8.49 -47.20
CA ASN A 90 -15.70 -7.54 -48.23
C ASN A 90 -14.54 -6.69 -48.81
N GLN A 91 -14.29 -6.77 -50.12
CA GLN A 91 -13.26 -5.97 -50.80
C GLN A 91 -13.66 -4.49 -50.94
N THR A 92 -14.95 -4.19 -51.10
CA THR A 92 -15.45 -2.82 -51.23
C THR A 92 -15.19 -2.02 -49.95
N LEU A 93 -15.40 -2.63 -48.78
CA LEU A 93 -15.04 -2.02 -47.49
C LEU A 93 -13.53 -1.77 -47.37
N ALA A 94 -12.69 -2.70 -47.85
CA ALA A 94 -11.24 -2.50 -47.87
C ALA A 94 -10.82 -1.33 -48.78
N ASN A 95 -11.45 -1.18 -49.95
CA ASN A 95 -11.23 -0.08 -50.87
C ASN A 95 -11.69 1.26 -50.24
N GLN A 96 -12.92 1.30 -49.75
CA GLN A 96 -13.52 2.48 -49.11
C GLN A 96 -12.69 2.94 -47.90
N TRP A 97 -12.23 2.02 -47.06
CA TRP A 97 -11.38 2.37 -45.91
C TRP A 97 -10.08 3.05 -46.34
N VAL A 98 -9.38 2.52 -47.35
CA VAL A 98 -8.15 3.14 -47.88
C VAL A 98 -8.44 4.48 -48.55
N HIS A 99 -9.52 4.57 -49.34
CA HIS A 99 -9.96 5.80 -50.00
C HIS A 99 -10.30 6.93 -49.02
N THR A 100 -10.98 6.62 -47.92
CA THR A 100 -11.39 7.62 -46.92
C THR A 100 -10.25 8.00 -45.96
N ASN A 101 -9.43 7.03 -45.52
CA ASN A 101 -8.53 7.24 -44.37
C ASN A 101 -7.05 7.40 -44.74
N LEU A 102 -6.64 7.09 -45.98
CA LEU A 102 -5.23 7.15 -46.41
C LEU A 102 -5.03 8.06 -47.62
N VAL A 103 -5.87 7.93 -48.65
CA VAL A 103 -5.72 8.68 -49.92
C VAL A 103 -5.73 10.21 -49.72
N PRO A 104 -6.56 10.84 -48.85
CA PRO A 104 -6.58 12.30 -48.69
C PRO A 104 -5.32 12.90 -48.03
N PHE A 105 -4.39 12.06 -47.58
CA PHE A 105 -3.17 12.47 -46.86
C PHE A 105 -1.89 11.99 -47.54
N TYR A 106 -1.97 11.10 -48.53
CA TYR A 106 -0.83 10.49 -49.20
C TYR A 106 -0.68 11.08 -50.62
N PRO A 107 0.52 11.56 -51.02
CA PRO A 107 1.82 11.24 -50.44
C PRO A 107 2.44 12.28 -49.48
N GLU A 108 1.84 13.45 -49.28
CA GLU A 108 2.49 14.54 -48.50
C GLU A 108 2.66 14.19 -47.02
N THR A 109 1.75 13.38 -46.47
CA THR A 109 1.95 12.66 -45.21
C THR A 109 2.64 11.35 -45.54
N LEU A 110 3.82 11.11 -44.97
CA LEU A 110 4.72 10.03 -45.38
C LEU A 110 4.30 8.66 -44.79
N ILE A 111 3.07 8.24 -45.07
CA ILE A 111 2.51 6.95 -44.66
C ILE A 111 3.31 5.83 -45.33
N ARG A 112 3.97 5.00 -44.52
CA ARG A 112 4.79 3.86 -44.97
C ARG A 112 4.26 2.51 -44.52
N TYR A 113 3.47 2.49 -43.45
CA TYR A 113 2.96 1.26 -42.85
C TYR A 113 1.46 1.39 -42.57
N LEU A 114 0.74 0.30 -42.84
CA LEU A 114 -0.68 0.15 -42.54
C LEU A 114 -0.84 -1.18 -41.81
N LEU A 115 -1.20 -1.11 -40.53
CA LEU A 115 -1.32 -2.24 -39.63
C LEU A 115 -2.79 -2.66 -39.54
N VAL A 116 -3.08 -3.95 -39.70
CA VAL A 116 -4.44 -4.49 -39.68
C VAL A 116 -4.71 -5.05 -38.30
N GLY A 117 -5.26 -4.22 -37.42
CA GLY A 117 -5.45 -4.48 -36.00
C GLY A 117 -4.18 -4.35 -35.13
N ASN A 118 -4.42 -4.26 -33.82
CA ASN A 118 -3.42 -4.36 -32.74
C ASN A 118 -3.66 -5.66 -31.96
N GLU A 119 -2.60 -6.45 -31.74
CA GLU A 119 -2.55 -7.59 -30.80
C GLU A 119 -3.74 -8.56 -30.85
N MET A 120 -4.32 -8.77 -32.04
CA MET A 120 -5.60 -9.49 -32.19
C MET A 120 -5.56 -10.98 -31.80
N LEU A 121 -4.41 -11.55 -31.47
CA LEU A 121 -4.22 -12.97 -31.08
C LEU A 121 -4.09 -13.18 -29.57
N SER A 122 -4.16 -12.10 -28.78
CA SER A 122 -3.86 -12.06 -27.34
C SER A 122 -5.10 -11.96 -26.44
N GLY A 123 -6.29 -11.92 -27.04
CA GLY A 123 -7.58 -12.02 -26.34
C GLY A 123 -8.18 -13.43 -26.40
N THR A 124 -9.17 -13.71 -25.55
CA THR A 124 -9.86 -15.02 -25.52
C THR A 124 -10.88 -15.24 -26.65
N ASP A 125 -11.35 -14.18 -27.32
CA ASP A 125 -12.19 -14.29 -28.52
C ASP A 125 -11.36 -14.71 -29.75
N ASN A 126 -11.42 -15.99 -30.10
CA ASN A 126 -10.79 -16.52 -31.30
C ASN A 126 -11.58 -16.26 -32.60
N SER A 127 -12.81 -15.72 -32.53
CA SER A 127 -13.73 -15.60 -33.67
C SER A 127 -13.28 -14.60 -34.73
N SER A 128 -12.22 -13.84 -34.45
CA SER A 128 -11.65 -12.81 -35.33
C SER A 128 -10.22 -13.10 -35.80
N TRP A 129 -9.51 -14.09 -35.21
CA TRP A 129 -8.12 -14.40 -35.53
C TRP A 129 -7.92 -14.76 -37.02
N PHE A 130 -8.79 -15.63 -37.53
CA PHE A 130 -8.74 -16.10 -38.93
C PHE A 130 -9.09 -15.00 -39.95
N SER A 131 -9.64 -13.86 -39.52
CA SER A 131 -9.95 -12.71 -40.37
C SER A 131 -8.73 -11.82 -40.68
N ILE A 132 -7.68 -11.87 -39.87
CA ILE A 132 -6.52 -10.96 -39.97
C ILE A 132 -5.85 -11.07 -41.35
N VAL A 133 -5.43 -12.27 -41.75
CA VAL A 133 -4.67 -12.47 -43.00
C VAL A 133 -5.51 -12.21 -44.27
N PRO A 134 -6.79 -12.61 -44.36
CA PRO A 134 -7.67 -12.19 -45.45
C PRO A 134 -7.87 -10.66 -45.52
N ALA A 135 -8.00 -9.97 -44.37
CA ALA A 135 -8.09 -8.51 -44.32
C ALA A 135 -6.79 -7.85 -44.82
N MET A 136 -5.62 -8.31 -44.38
CA MET A 136 -4.30 -7.85 -44.88
C MET A 136 -4.19 -7.99 -46.41
N ARG A 137 -4.70 -9.09 -46.99
CA ARG A 137 -4.73 -9.32 -48.44
C ARG A 137 -5.65 -8.33 -49.15
N LYS A 138 -6.88 -8.10 -48.64
CA LYS A 138 -7.86 -7.17 -49.23
C LYS A 138 -7.41 -5.72 -49.12
N ILE A 139 -6.81 -5.32 -48.00
CA ILE A 139 -6.16 -4.01 -47.82
C ILE A 139 -4.96 -3.84 -48.77
N LYS A 140 -4.10 -4.85 -48.97
CA LYS A 140 -2.99 -4.72 -49.93
C LYS A 140 -3.49 -4.63 -51.38
N LYS A 141 -4.64 -5.23 -51.72
CA LYS A 141 -5.33 -5.00 -53.01
C LYS A 141 -5.87 -3.57 -53.12
N ALA A 142 -6.51 -3.04 -52.09
CA ALA A 142 -6.98 -1.65 -52.05
C ALA A 142 -5.81 -0.64 -52.22
N LEU A 143 -4.70 -0.82 -51.50
CA LEU A 143 -3.48 -0.03 -51.68
C LEU A 143 -2.87 -0.14 -53.09
N LYS A 144 -3.07 -1.25 -53.81
CA LYS A 144 -2.67 -1.36 -55.22
C LYS A 144 -3.61 -0.58 -56.14
N ILE A 145 -4.91 -0.58 -55.86
CA ILE A 145 -5.92 0.16 -56.65
C ILE A 145 -5.67 1.68 -56.54
N HIS A 146 -5.41 2.20 -55.35
CA HIS A 146 -5.18 3.63 -55.10
C HIS A 146 -3.71 4.09 -55.24
N GLY A 147 -2.87 3.38 -56.02
CA GLY A 147 -1.48 3.79 -56.29
C GLY A 147 -0.51 3.82 -55.09
N ALA A 148 -0.96 3.49 -53.88
CA ALA A 148 -0.22 3.52 -52.62
C ALA A 148 0.77 2.34 -52.47
N HIS A 149 1.50 2.00 -53.54
CA HIS A 149 2.37 0.83 -53.63
C HIS A 149 3.48 0.82 -52.58
N LYS A 150 3.98 2.01 -52.20
CA LYS A 150 5.04 2.24 -51.21
C LYS A 150 4.64 1.90 -49.77
N VAL A 151 3.34 1.73 -49.50
CA VAL A 151 2.80 1.35 -48.18
C VAL A 151 2.92 -0.17 -47.97
N LYS A 152 3.54 -0.57 -46.86
CA LYS A 152 3.68 -1.96 -46.41
C LYS A 152 2.53 -2.33 -45.46
N VAL A 153 2.05 -3.56 -45.54
CA VAL A 153 0.92 -4.05 -44.73
C VAL A 153 1.42 -5.04 -43.69
N GLY A 154 1.00 -4.84 -42.45
CA GLY A 154 1.32 -5.68 -41.30
C GLY A 154 0.11 -5.85 -40.38
N THR A 155 0.37 -6.36 -39.19
CA THR A 155 -0.53 -6.46 -38.02
C THR A 155 0.41 -6.63 -36.82
N THR A 156 0.08 -6.07 -35.65
CA THR A 156 0.98 -6.14 -34.50
C THR A 156 0.67 -7.37 -33.64
N LEU A 157 1.71 -7.90 -32.99
CA LEU A 157 1.67 -9.16 -32.27
C LEU A 157 2.46 -9.01 -30.97
N ALA A 158 1.79 -9.23 -29.84
CA ALA A 158 2.45 -9.45 -28.57
C ALA A 158 3.24 -10.78 -28.59
N MET A 159 4.09 -10.96 -27.59
CA MET A 159 4.93 -12.15 -27.43
C MET A 159 4.14 -13.44 -27.11
N ASP A 160 2.87 -13.34 -26.72
CA ASP A 160 2.00 -14.46 -26.37
C ASP A 160 1.49 -15.28 -27.58
N VAL A 161 1.92 -14.92 -28.79
CA VAL A 161 1.83 -15.80 -29.97
C VAL A 161 2.75 -17.04 -29.87
N LEU A 162 3.66 -17.08 -28.89
CA LEU A 162 4.53 -18.22 -28.59
C LEU A 162 3.92 -19.14 -27.52
N GLN A 163 4.11 -20.45 -27.69
CA GLN A 163 3.81 -21.48 -26.69
C GLN A 163 5.08 -21.95 -25.95
N SER A 164 6.25 -21.79 -26.56
CA SER A 164 7.54 -21.86 -25.86
C SER A 164 8.46 -20.79 -26.39
N SER A 165 9.20 -20.14 -25.49
CA SER A 165 10.13 -19.04 -25.78
C SER A 165 11.51 -19.22 -25.14
N PHE A 166 11.66 -20.17 -24.20
CA PHE A 166 12.92 -20.47 -23.52
C PHE A 166 13.27 -21.97 -23.64
N PRO A 167 14.54 -22.32 -23.93
CA PRO A 167 15.56 -21.43 -24.49
C PRO A 167 15.13 -20.93 -25.90
N PRO A 168 15.68 -19.83 -26.43
CA PRO A 168 15.19 -19.21 -27.69
C PRO A 168 15.08 -20.18 -28.86
N SER A 169 16.02 -21.12 -29.00
CA SER A 169 15.98 -22.20 -29.99
C SER A 169 14.72 -23.07 -29.94
N ASN A 170 14.08 -23.22 -28.78
CA ASN A 170 12.80 -23.92 -28.60
C ASN A 170 11.57 -23.06 -28.96
N GLY A 171 11.81 -21.81 -29.39
CA GLY A 171 10.83 -20.86 -29.89
C GLY A 171 9.81 -21.50 -30.83
N THR A 172 8.54 -21.50 -30.44
CA THR A 172 7.43 -22.12 -31.17
C THR A 172 6.16 -21.30 -31.04
N PHE A 173 5.47 -21.04 -32.17
CA PHE A 173 4.14 -20.43 -32.15
C PHE A 173 3.11 -21.38 -31.54
N ARG A 174 2.12 -20.84 -30.83
CA ARG A 174 1.02 -21.62 -30.25
C ARG A 174 0.29 -22.47 -31.30
N SER A 175 -0.07 -23.69 -30.94
CA SER A 175 -0.62 -24.69 -31.87
C SER A 175 -1.96 -24.29 -32.52
N ASP A 176 -2.77 -23.50 -31.82
CA ASP A 176 -4.05 -22.91 -32.26
C ASP A 176 -3.89 -21.96 -33.48
N ILE A 177 -2.85 -21.13 -33.47
CA ILE A 177 -2.60 -20.09 -34.50
C ILE A 177 -1.48 -20.44 -35.48
N SER A 178 -0.58 -21.38 -35.15
CA SER A 178 0.67 -21.64 -35.89
C SER A 178 0.43 -21.98 -37.38
N SER A 179 -0.37 -23.02 -37.65
CA SER A 179 -0.68 -23.46 -39.02
C SER A 179 -1.77 -22.62 -39.70
N SER A 180 -2.70 -22.07 -38.90
CA SER A 180 -3.96 -21.48 -39.34
C SER A 180 -3.86 -19.97 -39.63
N VAL A 181 -3.02 -19.25 -38.88
CA VAL A 181 -2.86 -17.79 -38.95
C VAL A 181 -1.41 -17.40 -39.21
N MET A 182 -0.46 -17.87 -38.39
CA MET A 182 0.94 -17.43 -38.43
C MET A 182 1.64 -17.85 -39.73
N LYS A 183 1.54 -19.11 -40.14
CA LYS A 183 2.13 -19.60 -41.40
C LYS A 183 1.55 -18.89 -42.64
N PRO A 184 0.22 -18.70 -42.79
CA PRO A 184 -0.37 -17.84 -43.84
C PRO A 184 0.03 -16.36 -43.77
N MET A 185 0.24 -15.81 -42.57
CA MET A 185 0.69 -14.43 -42.37
C MET A 185 2.13 -14.26 -42.84
N LEU A 186 3.05 -15.10 -42.38
CA LEU A 186 4.47 -15.08 -42.77
C LEU A 186 4.64 -15.28 -44.29
N GLN A 187 3.82 -16.14 -44.90
CA GLN A 187 3.75 -16.28 -46.36
C GLN A 187 3.37 -14.96 -47.06
N PHE A 188 2.36 -14.24 -46.54
CA PHE A 188 1.95 -12.94 -47.07
C PHE A 188 3.04 -11.87 -46.87
N LEU A 189 3.68 -11.83 -45.70
CA LEU A 189 4.73 -10.86 -45.38
C LEU A 189 6.00 -11.07 -46.22
N ASN A 190 6.39 -12.33 -46.49
CA ASN A 190 7.49 -12.64 -47.42
C ASN A 190 7.13 -12.23 -48.86
N ARG A 191 5.95 -12.65 -49.37
CA ARG A 191 5.49 -12.33 -50.73
C ARG A 191 5.35 -10.82 -50.98
N THR A 192 4.95 -10.04 -49.98
CA THR A 192 4.82 -8.58 -50.08
C THR A 192 6.08 -7.80 -49.69
N LYS A 193 7.16 -8.49 -49.29
CA LYS A 193 8.39 -7.91 -48.72
C LYS A 193 8.08 -6.84 -47.67
N SER A 194 7.20 -7.21 -46.73
CA SER A 194 6.78 -6.42 -45.58
C SER A 194 7.67 -6.72 -44.35
N PHE A 195 7.14 -6.62 -43.14
CA PHE A 195 7.79 -6.98 -41.88
C PHE A 195 6.80 -7.73 -40.97
N LEU A 196 7.29 -8.62 -40.11
CA LEU A 196 6.55 -9.07 -38.94
C LEU A 196 6.66 -7.98 -37.87
N PHE A 197 5.54 -7.46 -37.40
CA PHE A 197 5.49 -6.37 -36.42
C PHE A 197 5.28 -6.98 -35.03
N LEU A 198 6.27 -6.80 -34.15
CA LEU A 198 6.30 -7.41 -32.81
C LEU A 198 6.28 -6.34 -31.72
N ASP A 199 5.45 -6.55 -30.71
CA ASP A 199 5.35 -5.71 -29.52
C ASP A 199 6.13 -6.40 -28.38
N VAL A 200 7.34 -5.89 -28.07
CA VAL A 200 8.40 -6.59 -27.32
C VAL A 200 8.76 -5.84 -26.05
N TYR A 201 8.29 -6.36 -24.90
CA TYR A 201 8.43 -5.70 -23.60
C TYR A 201 9.14 -6.59 -22.57
N PRO A 202 10.47 -6.45 -22.37
CA PRO A 202 11.23 -7.14 -21.32
C PRO A 202 10.73 -6.86 -19.89
N TYR A 203 10.03 -5.74 -19.68
CA TYR A 203 9.41 -5.38 -18.40
C TYR A 203 8.44 -6.45 -17.87
N PHE A 204 7.53 -6.97 -18.70
CA PHE A 204 6.48 -7.88 -18.23
C PHE A 204 7.03 -9.24 -17.71
N PRO A 205 7.88 -9.99 -18.44
CA PRO A 205 8.47 -11.21 -17.88
C PRO A 205 9.37 -10.91 -16.68
N TRP A 206 10.19 -9.84 -16.71
CA TRP A 206 11.02 -9.47 -15.57
C TRP A 206 10.19 -9.18 -14.30
N SER A 207 9.15 -8.36 -14.41
CA SER A 207 8.28 -8.00 -13.27
C SER A 207 7.45 -9.18 -12.74
N SER A 208 7.21 -10.19 -13.58
CA SER A 208 6.54 -11.45 -13.20
C SER A 208 7.49 -12.41 -12.48
N GLU A 209 8.75 -12.49 -12.92
CA GLU A 209 9.78 -13.38 -12.36
C GLU A 209 11.06 -12.65 -11.90
N PRO A 210 10.97 -11.64 -11.00
CA PRO A 210 12.11 -10.79 -10.62
C PRO A 210 13.19 -11.51 -9.79
N LYS A 211 12.96 -12.78 -9.44
CA LYS A 211 13.94 -13.67 -8.80
C LYS A 211 14.70 -14.54 -9.81
N THR A 212 14.07 -14.87 -10.93
CA THR A 212 14.64 -15.71 -12.00
C THR A 212 15.36 -14.85 -13.02
N ILE A 213 14.74 -13.72 -13.38
CA ILE A 213 15.22 -12.77 -14.39
C ILE A 213 15.87 -11.59 -13.68
N ASN A 214 17.17 -11.40 -13.90
CA ASN A 214 17.91 -10.26 -13.37
C ASN A 214 17.50 -8.94 -14.05
N LEU A 215 17.42 -7.86 -13.27
CA LEU A 215 17.00 -6.54 -13.77
C LEU A 215 18.01 -5.93 -14.76
N ASP A 216 19.31 -5.99 -14.48
CA ASP A 216 20.35 -5.44 -15.37
C ASP A 216 20.35 -6.15 -16.73
N TYR A 217 20.04 -7.45 -16.76
CA TYR A 217 19.84 -8.24 -17.97
C TYR A 217 18.58 -7.83 -18.75
N ALA A 218 17.52 -7.36 -18.06
CA ALA A 218 16.34 -6.77 -18.71
C ALA A 218 16.57 -5.32 -19.18
N LEU A 219 17.44 -4.55 -18.51
CA LEU A 219 17.75 -3.15 -18.78
C LEU A 219 18.93 -2.92 -19.75
N PHE A 220 19.53 -3.97 -20.31
CA PHE A 220 20.80 -3.92 -21.07
C PHE A 220 22.01 -3.38 -20.28
N GLN A 221 21.98 -3.45 -18.94
CA GLN A 221 23.09 -3.05 -18.06
C GLN A 221 24.00 -4.21 -17.64
N SER A 222 23.65 -5.45 -17.97
CA SER A 222 24.47 -6.63 -17.67
C SER A 222 25.90 -6.48 -18.22
N LYS A 223 26.88 -6.66 -17.32
CA LYS A 223 28.31 -6.80 -17.66
C LYS A 223 28.79 -8.25 -17.61
N ASN A 224 28.27 -9.01 -16.65
CA ASN A 224 28.77 -10.34 -16.29
C ASN A 224 27.71 -11.46 -16.42
N ILE A 225 26.45 -11.12 -16.72
CA ILE A 225 25.36 -12.09 -16.83
C ILE A 225 25.10 -12.36 -18.31
N THR A 226 25.42 -13.58 -18.74
CA THR A 226 25.21 -14.09 -20.09
C THR A 226 24.44 -15.40 -20.04
N ILE A 227 23.37 -15.51 -20.82
CA ILE A 227 22.59 -16.75 -20.95
C ILE A 227 22.96 -17.42 -22.26
N THR A 228 23.53 -18.62 -22.23
CA THR A 228 23.82 -19.41 -23.44
C THR A 228 22.66 -20.38 -23.72
N ASP A 229 22.17 -20.37 -24.96
CA ASP A 229 21.17 -21.32 -25.45
C ASP A 229 21.81 -22.71 -25.65
N PRO A 230 21.35 -23.76 -24.93
CA PRO A 230 22.02 -25.05 -24.90
C PRO A 230 21.92 -25.85 -26.20
N ASN A 231 20.99 -25.50 -27.10
CA ASN A 231 20.78 -26.23 -28.36
C ASN A 231 21.55 -25.58 -29.53
N THR A 232 22.06 -24.36 -29.37
CA THR A 232 22.65 -23.57 -30.46
C THR A 232 23.97 -22.88 -30.11
N GLY A 233 24.34 -22.80 -28.82
CA GLY A 233 25.53 -22.08 -28.36
C GLY A 233 25.41 -20.55 -28.44
N LEU A 234 24.28 -20.01 -28.92
CA LEU A 234 24.04 -18.57 -28.99
C LEU A 234 24.00 -17.98 -27.58
N THR A 235 24.79 -16.93 -27.35
CA THR A 235 24.93 -16.31 -26.03
C THR A 235 24.26 -14.94 -26.03
N TYR A 236 23.37 -14.74 -25.06
CA TYR A 236 22.52 -13.55 -24.90
C TYR A 236 23.03 -12.72 -23.73
N THR A 237 23.20 -11.42 -23.96
CA THR A 237 23.62 -10.43 -22.94
C THR A 237 22.45 -9.64 -22.35
N ASN A 238 21.26 -9.78 -22.94
CA ASN A 238 20.06 -9.05 -22.57
C ASN A 238 18.78 -9.83 -22.94
N LEU A 239 17.70 -9.57 -22.20
CA LEU A 239 16.41 -10.25 -22.35
C LEU A 239 15.70 -9.92 -23.67
N PHE A 240 15.89 -8.72 -24.21
CA PHE A 240 15.25 -8.29 -25.46
C PHE A 240 15.67 -9.17 -26.65
N ASP A 241 16.98 -9.39 -26.82
CA ASP A 241 17.51 -10.24 -27.89
C ASP A 241 17.04 -11.69 -27.76
N GLN A 242 16.97 -12.18 -26.51
CA GLN A 242 16.47 -13.52 -26.18
C GLN A 242 14.99 -13.67 -26.58
N MET A 243 14.17 -12.65 -26.31
CA MET A 243 12.76 -12.59 -26.71
C MET A 243 12.62 -12.55 -28.24
N VAL A 244 13.33 -11.65 -28.94
CA VAL A 244 13.25 -11.52 -30.40
C VAL A 244 13.72 -12.79 -31.12
N ASP A 245 14.80 -13.42 -30.66
CA ASP A 245 15.31 -14.65 -31.27
C ASP A 245 14.36 -15.84 -31.06
N SER A 246 13.61 -15.91 -29.95
CA SER A 246 12.59 -16.95 -29.78
C SER A 246 11.50 -16.90 -30.86
N VAL A 247 11.13 -15.70 -31.33
CA VAL A 247 10.23 -15.55 -32.50
C VAL A 247 10.93 -15.93 -33.79
N ILE A 248 12.22 -15.61 -33.97
CA ILE A 248 13.01 -15.99 -35.14
C ILE A 248 13.11 -17.52 -35.29
N PHE A 249 13.29 -18.25 -34.20
CA PHE A 249 13.27 -19.71 -34.22
C PHE A 249 11.87 -20.28 -34.50
N ALA A 250 10.80 -19.67 -33.97
CA ALA A 250 9.43 -20.03 -34.32
C ALA A 250 9.14 -19.83 -35.83
N MET A 251 9.60 -18.71 -36.40
CA MET A 251 9.51 -18.40 -37.84
C MET A 251 10.30 -19.41 -38.69
N LYS A 252 11.50 -19.81 -38.25
CA LYS A 252 12.31 -20.85 -38.90
C LYS A 252 11.57 -22.19 -38.93
N ARG A 253 10.97 -22.62 -37.81
CA ARG A 253 10.21 -23.88 -37.70
C ARG A 253 8.99 -23.95 -38.63
N VAL A 254 8.31 -22.82 -38.90
CA VAL A 254 7.17 -22.78 -39.86
C VAL A 254 7.57 -22.47 -41.31
N GLY A 255 8.88 -22.40 -41.61
CA GLY A 255 9.42 -22.29 -42.98
C GLY A 255 9.63 -20.86 -43.50
N TYR A 256 9.74 -19.86 -42.63
CA TYR A 256 9.92 -18.45 -43.01
C TYR A 256 11.07 -17.75 -42.25
N PRO A 257 12.31 -18.31 -42.28
CA PRO A 257 13.45 -17.77 -41.52
C PRO A 257 13.88 -16.35 -41.93
N ASP A 258 13.59 -15.91 -43.16
CA ASP A 258 14.09 -14.63 -43.71
C ASP A 258 13.08 -13.48 -43.64
N VAL A 259 11.90 -13.70 -43.04
CA VAL A 259 10.95 -12.59 -42.82
C VAL A 259 11.56 -11.63 -41.80
N ARG A 260 11.71 -10.37 -42.21
CA ARG A 260 12.28 -9.29 -41.39
C ARG A 260 11.31 -8.90 -40.26
N ILE A 261 11.87 -8.47 -39.15
CA ILE A 261 11.12 -8.00 -37.98
C ILE A 261 11.10 -6.45 -37.96
N PHE A 262 10.03 -5.89 -37.43
CA PHE A 262 9.88 -4.49 -37.05
C PHE A 262 9.37 -4.51 -35.59
N ILE A 263 10.01 -3.75 -34.70
CA ILE A 263 9.57 -3.62 -33.31
C ILE A 263 8.45 -2.58 -33.26
N ALA A 264 7.21 -3.03 -33.27
CA ALA A 264 6.04 -2.16 -33.34
C ALA A 264 5.79 -1.40 -32.04
N GLU A 265 6.22 -1.99 -30.92
CA GLU A 265 6.29 -1.40 -29.58
C GLU A 265 7.46 -2.00 -28.81
N THR A 266 8.14 -1.17 -28.02
CA THR A 266 8.98 -1.59 -26.90
C THR A 266 9.10 -0.43 -25.92
N GLY A 267 9.15 -0.70 -24.62
CA GLY A 267 9.20 0.35 -23.61
C GLY A 267 9.25 -0.19 -22.19
N TRP A 268 9.30 0.73 -21.24
CA TRP A 268 9.36 0.43 -19.81
C TRP A 268 8.66 1.54 -19.02
N PRO A 269 7.78 1.22 -18.05
CA PRO A 269 6.94 2.22 -17.38
C PRO A 269 7.71 3.08 -16.38
N ASN A 270 7.45 4.39 -16.40
CA ASN A 270 8.06 5.40 -15.52
C ASN A 270 7.41 5.53 -14.14
N GLY A 271 6.31 4.82 -13.91
CA GLY A 271 5.52 4.78 -12.68
C GLY A 271 4.49 3.64 -12.74
N GLY A 272 3.84 3.34 -11.63
CA GLY A 272 2.85 2.28 -11.52
C GLY A 272 2.14 2.33 -10.17
N ASP A 273 1.24 1.38 -9.91
CA ASP A 273 0.69 1.21 -8.56
C ASP A 273 1.67 0.45 -7.64
N PHE A 274 1.38 0.35 -6.34
CA PHE A 274 2.30 -0.19 -5.33
C PHE A 274 2.68 -1.68 -5.51
N ASP A 275 1.91 -2.47 -6.28
CA ASP A 275 2.26 -3.86 -6.61
C ASP A 275 3.05 -4.01 -7.93
N GLN A 276 3.30 -2.93 -8.66
CA GLN A 276 4.01 -2.94 -9.95
C GLN A 276 5.48 -2.50 -9.76
N ILE A 277 6.32 -3.50 -9.49
CA ILE A 277 7.75 -3.32 -9.22
C ILE A 277 8.52 -2.78 -10.42
N GLY A 278 9.59 -2.03 -10.15
CA GLY A 278 10.52 -1.50 -11.15
C GLY A 278 9.91 -0.52 -12.16
N ALA A 279 8.64 -0.15 -12.01
CA ALA A 279 7.98 0.89 -12.78
C ALA A 279 8.38 2.25 -12.19
N ASN A 280 9.48 2.82 -12.69
CA ASN A 280 10.08 4.06 -12.19
C ASN A 280 10.91 4.78 -13.27
N ILE A 281 11.18 6.06 -13.02
CA ILE A 281 11.92 6.95 -13.94
C ILE A 281 13.33 6.42 -14.26
N TYR A 282 14.04 5.83 -13.29
CA TYR A 282 15.40 5.31 -13.50
C TYR A 282 15.42 4.17 -14.51
N ASN A 283 14.62 3.13 -14.28
CA ASN A 283 14.54 1.96 -15.14
C ASN A 283 13.98 2.33 -16.51
N ALA A 284 12.95 3.18 -16.57
CA ALA A 284 12.35 3.64 -17.81
C ALA A 284 13.35 4.40 -18.71
N ALA A 285 14.07 5.37 -18.14
CA ALA A 285 15.11 6.09 -18.84
C ALA A 285 16.27 5.17 -19.27
N THR A 286 16.71 4.28 -18.39
CA THR A 286 17.79 3.32 -18.66
C THR A 286 17.44 2.39 -19.82
N TYR A 287 16.27 1.74 -19.75
CA TYR A 287 15.80 0.83 -20.79
C TYR A 287 15.68 1.55 -22.15
N ASN A 288 14.97 2.68 -22.19
CA ASN A 288 14.70 3.37 -23.45
C ASN A 288 15.97 4.00 -24.06
N ARG A 289 16.89 4.55 -23.27
CA ARG A 289 18.19 5.04 -23.78
C ARG A 289 19.05 3.89 -24.33
N ASN A 290 19.10 2.75 -23.64
CA ASN A 290 19.91 1.60 -24.06
C ASN A 290 19.34 0.90 -25.31
N VAL A 291 18.02 0.72 -25.40
CA VAL A 291 17.39 0.07 -26.57
C VAL A 291 17.47 0.97 -27.81
N VAL A 292 17.36 2.29 -27.66
CA VAL A 292 17.63 3.26 -28.74
C VAL A 292 19.08 3.11 -29.23
N LYS A 293 20.06 3.16 -28.33
CA LYS A 293 21.49 2.98 -28.65
C LYS A 293 21.76 1.67 -29.41
N LYS A 294 21.04 0.58 -29.08
CA LYS A 294 21.11 -0.70 -29.81
C LYS A 294 20.53 -0.60 -31.22
N PHE A 295 19.37 0.05 -31.41
CA PHE A 295 18.73 0.18 -32.72
C PHE A 295 19.45 1.14 -33.68
N THR A 296 20.09 2.19 -33.16
CA THR A 296 20.77 3.22 -33.96
C THR A 296 22.26 2.95 -34.19
N ALA A 297 22.80 1.86 -33.64
CA ALA A 297 24.19 1.44 -33.76
C ALA A 297 24.66 1.33 -35.23
N LYS A 298 25.92 1.71 -35.47
CA LYS A 298 26.61 1.65 -36.77
C LYS A 298 27.97 0.98 -36.58
N PRO A 299 28.24 -0.19 -37.18
CA PRO A 299 27.29 -1.03 -37.92
C PRO A 299 26.13 -1.52 -37.03
N PRO A 300 24.99 -1.94 -37.62
CA PRO A 300 23.87 -2.47 -36.85
C PRO A 300 24.26 -3.73 -36.08
N VAL A 301 23.83 -3.86 -34.82
CA VAL A 301 24.15 -5.03 -33.99
C VAL A 301 23.33 -6.26 -34.39
N GLY A 302 22.03 -6.09 -34.60
CA GLY A 302 21.08 -7.20 -34.76
C GLY A 302 20.86 -7.97 -33.45
N THR A 303 20.65 -9.28 -33.57
CA THR A 303 20.46 -10.24 -32.46
C THR A 303 21.44 -11.42 -32.62
N PRO A 304 21.68 -12.26 -31.59
CA PRO A 304 22.56 -13.42 -31.72
C PRO A 304 22.22 -14.38 -32.88
N ALA A 305 20.93 -14.64 -33.15
CA ALA A 305 20.50 -15.47 -34.29
C ALA A 305 20.44 -14.71 -35.62
N ARG A 306 20.53 -13.37 -35.62
CA ARG A 306 20.57 -12.51 -36.82
C ARG A 306 21.51 -11.30 -36.61
N PRO A 307 22.84 -11.52 -36.50
CA PRO A 307 23.79 -10.43 -36.35
C PRO A 307 23.78 -9.51 -37.58
N GLY A 308 24.11 -8.23 -37.39
CA GLY A 308 24.12 -7.25 -38.49
C GLY A 308 22.73 -6.81 -38.99
N SER A 309 21.64 -7.45 -38.53
CA SER A 309 20.29 -7.14 -39.00
C SER A 309 19.73 -5.86 -38.38
N VAL A 310 19.25 -4.94 -39.21
CA VAL A 310 18.55 -3.75 -38.71
C VAL A 310 17.15 -4.13 -38.18
N LEU A 311 16.84 -3.62 -36.98
CA LEU A 311 15.51 -3.67 -36.37
C LEU A 311 14.91 -2.26 -36.33
N PRO A 312 14.09 -1.85 -37.32
CA PRO A 312 13.29 -0.64 -37.22
C PRO A 312 12.30 -0.74 -36.06
N SER A 313 12.07 0.37 -35.36
CA SER A 313 11.37 0.35 -34.07
C SER A 313 10.51 1.60 -33.80
N PHE A 314 9.53 1.44 -32.91
CA PHE A 314 8.89 2.54 -32.17
C PHE A 314 9.06 2.31 -30.67
N ILE A 315 9.32 3.37 -29.90
CA ILE A 315 9.26 3.36 -28.43
C ILE A 315 7.84 3.64 -27.97
N PHE A 316 7.31 2.76 -27.12
CA PHE A 316 6.04 2.94 -26.44
C PHE A 316 6.27 3.67 -25.10
N ALA A 317 5.74 4.87 -24.87
CA ALA A 317 4.91 5.72 -25.75
C ALA A 317 5.30 7.20 -25.64
N LEU A 318 4.70 8.06 -26.47
CA LEU A 318 4.96 9.51 -26.45
C LEU A 318 4.53 10.15 -25.13
N TYR A 319 3.39 9.75 -24.57
CA TYR A 319 2.77 10.36 -23.39
C TYR A 319 2.39 9.33 -22.32
N ASN A 320 2.30 9.79 -21.06
CA ASN A 320 1.54 9.09 -20.02
C ASN A 320 0.03 9.22 -20.32
N GLU A 321 -0.59 8.15 -20.79
CA GLU A 321 -1.99 8.12 -21.25
C GLU A 321 -2.96 7.81 -20.09
N ASN A 322 -3.55 8.85 -19.48
CA ASN A 322 -4.28 8.73 -18.21
C ASN A 322 -5.62 7.97 -18.27
N GLN A 323 -6.13 7.62 -19.46
CA GLN A 323 -7.35 6.82 -19.63
C GLN A 323 -7.06 5.37 -20.06
N LYS A 324 -5.80 4.94 -20.20
CA LYS A 324 -5.48 3.52 -20.46
C LYS A 324 -5.99 2.63 -19.30
N PRO A 325 -6.83 1.62 -19.58
CA PRO A 325 -7.36 0.72 -18.55
C PRO A 325 -6.30 -0.28 -18.07
N GLY A 326 -6.60 -1.00 -16.99
CA GLY A 326 -5.71 -2.03 -16.44
C GLY A 326 -4.73 -1.48 -15.37
N PRO A 327 -3.56 -2.13 -15.18
CA PRO A 327 -2.57 -1.75 -14.18
C PRO A 327 -2.10 -0.29 -14.26
N GLY A 328 -1.63 0.27 -13.15
CA GLY A 328 -1.02 1.60 -13.06
C GLY A 328 0.05 1.88 -14.12
N THR A 329 0.88 0.89 -14.45
CA THR A 329 1.92 0.97 -15.49
C THR A 329 1.40 1.43 -16.83
N GLU A 330 0.19 1.02 -17.21
CA GLU A 330 -0.43 1.35 -18.50
C GLU A 330 -0.59 2.86 -18.70
N ARG A 331 -0.77 3.60 -17.60
CA ARG A 331 -0.91 5.07 -17.60
C ARG A 331 0.43 5.80 -17.57
N HIS A 332 1.55 5.06 -17.58
CA HIS A 332 2.90 5.55 -17.26
C HIS A 332 4.02 5.07 -18.21
N PHE A 333 3.72 4.72 -19.47
CA PHE A 333 4.75 4.37 -20.47
C PHE A 333 5.38 5.58 -21.20
N GLY A 334 5.00 6.81 -20.87
CA GLY A 334 5.39 8.01 -21.59
C GLY A 334 6.89 8.36 -21.53
N LEU A 335 7.42 8.84 -22.65
CA LEU A 335 8.63 9.67 -22.69
C LEU A 335 8.34 11.09 -22.17
N LEU A 336 7.11 11.58 -22.37
CA LEU A 336 6.63 12.89 -21.93
C LEU A 336 5.45 12.75 -20.95
N HIS A 337 5.34 13.70 -20.02
CA HIS A 337 4.11 13.96 -19.29
C HIS A 337 3.03 14.53 -20.24
N PRO A 338 1.72 14.47 -19.91
CA PRO A 338 0.65 14.99 -20.76
C PRO A 338 0.80 16.47 -21.16
N HIS A 339 1.51 17.26 -20.36
CA HIS A 339 1.77 18.68 -20.63
C HIS A 339 2.97 18.91 -21.58
N GLY A 340 3.50 17.85 -22.21
CA GLY A 340 4.61 17.91 -23.18
C GLY A 340 6.00 18.10 -22.58
N LYS A 341 6.16 18.14 -21.27
CA LYS A 341 7.48 18.10 -20.60
C LYS A 341 8.02 16.67 -20.58
N PRO A 342 9.33 16.42 -20.82
CA PRO A 342 9.92 15.10 -20.66
C PRO A 342 9.76 14.56 -19.23
N VAL A 343 9.53 13.25 -19.11
CA VAL A 343 9.65 12.53 -17.81
C VAL A 343 11.13 12.30 -17.48
N TYR A 344 11.94 12.11 -18.51
CA TYR A 344 13.40 12.04 -18.48
C TYR A 344 13.94 12.45 -19.85
N GLU A 345 15.19 12.92 -19.89
CA GLU A 345 15.85 13.31 -21.14
C GLU A 345 16.16 12.07 -22.01
N ILE A 346 15.83 12.13 -23.29
CA ILE A 346 16.08 11.05 -24.26
C ILE A 346 16.18 11.61 -25.69
N ASP A 347 17.12 11.07 -26.47
CA ASP A 347 17.31 11.38 -27.89
C ASP A 347 17.07 10.13 -28.75
N LEU A 348 16.02 10.11 -29.57
CA LEU A 348 15.64 8.97 -30.41
C LEU A 348 16.46 8.87 -31.73
N SER A 349 17.40 9.78 -31.99
CA SER A 349 18.46 9.49 -32.98
C SER A 349 19.58 8.61 -32.42
N GLY A 350 19.69 8.52 -31.09
CA GLY A 350 20.78 7.83 -30.39
C GLY A 350 22.15 8.45 -30.63
N GLU A 351 22.22 9.73 -31.02
CA GLU A 351 23.47 10.47 -31.20
C GLU A 351 24.04 10.93 -29.85
N THR A 352 23.19 11.35 -28.90
CA THR A 352 23.63 11.77 -27.55
C THR A 352 24.19 10.59 -26.72
N PRO A 353 25.47 10.64 -26.29
CA PRO A 353 26.08 9.66 -25.39
C PRO A 353 25.37 9.49 -24.05
N LEU A 354 25.41 8.26 -23.50
CA LEU A 354 24.77 7.93 -22.23
C LEU A 354 25.29 8.76 -21.03
N SER A 355 26.51 9.30 -21.13
CA SER A 355 27.18 10.12 -20.11
C SER A 355 26.79 11.61 -20.13
N GLU A 356 26.11 12.10 -21.16
CA GLU A 356 25.68 13.50 -21.27
C GLU A 356 24.31 13.77 -20.64
N TYR A 357 23.51 12.71 -20.43
CA TYR A 357 22.22 12.83 -19.74
C TYR A 357 22.39 13.12 -18.26
N LYS A 358 21.48 13.93 -17.69
CA LYS A 358 21.47 14.21 -16.25
C LYS A 358 21.28 12.95 -15.40
N PRO A 359 21.81 12.93 -14.16
CA PRO A 359 21.55 11.89 -13.18
C PRO A 359 20.05 11.62 -13.00
N LEU A 360 19.71 10.34 -12.84
CA LEU A 360 18.34 9.86 -12.64
C LEU A 360 18.04 9.74 -11.14
N PRO A 361 16.77 9.87 -10.69
CA PRO A 361 16.39 9.60 -9.31
C PRO A 361 16.66 8.13 -8.96
N VAL A 362 16.90 7.83 -7.68
CA VAL A 362 17.16 6.46 -7.21
C VAL A 362 15.86 5.61 -7.29
N PRO A 363 15.90 4.37 -7.81
CA PRO A 363 14.70 3.53 -7.91
C PRO A 363 14.33 2.85 -6.57
N GLU A 364 13.24 3.29 -5.95
CA GLU A 364 12.78 2.77 -4.64
C GLU A 364 11.91 1.49 -4.74
N ASN A 365 11.31 1.20 -5.90
CA ASN A 365 10.33 0.10 -6.07
C ASN A 365 10.86 -1.12 -6.87
N ASN A 366 12.18 -1.30 -7.00
CA ASN A 366 12.76 -2.44 -7.74
C ASN A 366 12.51 -3.82 -7.07
N THR A 367 12.01 -3.84 -5.83
CA THR A 367 11.62 -5.05 -5.09
C THR A 367 10.14 -5.01 -4.69
N PRO A 368 9.44 -6.16 -4.59
CA PRO A 368 8.05 -6.21 -4.13
C PRO A 368 7.82 -5.50 -2.79
N TYR A 369 6.78 -4.68 -2.71
CA TYR A 369 6.37 -4.03 -1.48
C TYR A 369 5.96 -5.09 -0.44
N LYS A 370 6.60 -5.06 0.74
CA LYS A 370 6.41 -6.07 1.80
C LYS A 370 5.11 -5.90 2.61
N GLY A 371 4.50 -4.71 2.57
CA GLY A 371 3.32 -4.39 3.37
C GLY A 371 1.99 -4.80 2.71
N LYS A 372 0.88 -4.50 3.38
CA LYS A 372 -0.46 -4.63 2.81
C LYS A 372 -0.74 -3.49 1.83
N ILE A 373 -1.46 -3.80 0.76
CA ILE A 373 -1.96 -2.84 -0.22
C ILE A 373 -3.48 -3.05 -0.31
N TRP A 374 -4.23 -1.95 -0.34
CA TRP A 374 -5.68 -1.94 -0.50
C TRP A 374 -6.07 -1.23 -1.80
N CYS A 375 -7.23 -1.60 -2.36
CA CYS A 375 -7.82 -0.91 -3.50
C CYS A 375 -9.03 -0.09 -3.04
N VAL A 376 -8.98 1.24 -3.19
CA VAL A 376 -9.92 2.17 -2.55
C VAL A 376 -10.49 3.16 -3.55
N ALA A 377 -11.61 3.79 -3.21
CA ALA A 377 -12.21 4.82 -4.07
C ALA A 377 -11.24 6.01 -4.25
N ALA A 378 -11.04 6.44 -5.50
CA ALA A 378 -10.19 7.57 -5.85
C ALA A 378 -10.75 8.89 -5.31
N LYS A 379 -9.85 9.77 -4.83
CA LYS A 379 -10.22 11.05 -4.24
C LYS A 379 -10.89 11.97 -5.27
N GLY A 380 -12.17 12.25 -5.08
CA GLY A 380 -12.97 13.08 -6.00
C GLY A 380 -13.74 12.30 -7.08
N ALA A 381 -13.75 10.97 -7.04
CA ALA A 381 -14.50 10.14 -7.98
C ALA A 381 -16.02 10.46 -7.98
N ASN A 382 -16.65 10.36 -9.16
CA ASN A 382 -18.06 10.70 -9.36
C ASN A 382 -18.98 9.71 -8.61
N LYS A 383 -19.79 10.21 -7.67
CA LYS A 383 -20.66 9.39 -6.80
C LYS A 383 -21.63 8.47 -7.56
N THR A 384 -22.17 8.90 -8.71
CA THR A 384 -23.09 8.09 -9.52
C THR A 384 -22.33 6.93 -10.18
N ALA A 385 -21.16 7.21 -10.75
CA ALA A 385 -20.28 6.19 -11.31
C ALA A 385 -19.77 5.21 -10.23
N LEU A 386 -19.47 5.70 -9.02
CA LEU A 386 -19.15 4.85 -7.86
C LEU A 386 -20.29 3.90 -7.49
N GLY A 387 -21.55 4.32 -7.60
CA GLY A 387 -22.71 3.45 -7.37
C GLY A 387 -22.80 2.30 -8.37
N LEU A 388 -22.50 2.57 -9.65
CA LEU A 388 -22.45 1.54 -10.70
C LEU A 388 -21.25 0.60 -10.50
N ALA A 389 -20.07 1.14 -10.20
CA ALA A 389 -18.86 0.37 -9.96
C ALA A 389 -18.95 -0.49 -8.68
N LEU A 390 -19.65 -0.03 -7.65
CA LEU A 390 -20.01 -0.83 -6.46
C LEU A 390 -20.91 -2.01 -6.84
N SER A 391 -22.00 -1.76 -7.57
CA SER A 391 -22.90 -2.82 -8.05
C SER A 391 -22.17 -3.84 -8.93
N TYR A 392 -21.26 -3.40 -9.80
CA TYR A 392 -20.36 -4.27 -10.54
C TYR A 392 -19.51 -5.11 -9.58
N ALA A 393 -18.67 -4.49 -8.74
CA ALA A 393 -17.79 -5.20 -7.81
C ALA A 393 -18.51 -6.24 -6.93
N CYS A 394 -19.73 -5.92 -6.47
CA CYS A 394 -20.55 -6.80 -5.65
C CYS A 394 -21.25 -7.94 -6.40
N SER A 395 -21.40 -7.84 -7.72
CA SER A 395 -21.91 -8.92 -8.58
C SER A 395 -20.85 -9.94 -8.98
N GLN A 396 -19.56 -9.64 -8.75
CA GLN A 396 -18.44 -10.50 -9.09
C GLN A 396 -18.03 -11.37 -7.90
N GLY A 397 -17.90 -12.68 -8.10
CA GLY A 397 -17.41 -13.61 -7.08
C GLY A 397 -18.44 -14.04 -6.04
N ASN A 398 -18.03 -14.93 -5.13
CA ASN A 398 -18.89 -15.48 -4.09
C ASN A 398 -18.73 -14.65 -2.81
N LYS A 399 -19.78 -13.93 -2.40
CA LYS A 399 -19.87 -13.13 -1.15
C LYS A 399 -18.98 -11.89 -1.04
N THR A 400 -18.45 -11.38 -2.15
CA THR A 400 -17.54 -10.20 -2.22
C THR A 400 -18.03 -8.99 -1.43
N CYS A 401 -19.34 -8.78 -1.31
CA CYS A 401 -19.94 -7.66 -0.59
C CYS A 401 -20.89 -8.05 0.56
N ASP A 402 -20.99 -9.32 0.96
CA ASP A 402 -21.86 -9.75 2.07
C ASP A 402 -21.67 -8.89 3.34
N PRO A 403 -20.43 -8.48 3.72
CA PRO A 403 -20.22 -7.65 4.90
C PRO A 403 -20.78 -6.22 4.82
N ILE A 404 -21.06 -5.67 3.63
CA ILE A 404 -21.62 -4.31 3.46
C ILE A 404 -23.12 -4.29 3.12
N GLN A 405 -23.75 -5.46 3.06
CA GLN A 405 -25.20 -5.60 2.91
C GLN A 405 -25.98 -5.12 4.16
N PRO A 406 -27.30 -4.90 4.10
CA PRO A 406 -28.08 -4.35 5.23
C PRO A 406 -28.07 -5.13 6.55
N ARG A 407 -27.50 -6.35 6.60
CA ARG A 407 -27.26 -7.15 7.82
C ARG A 407 -25.78 -7.52 8.04
N GLY A 408 -24.87 -6.90 7.27
CA GLY A 408 -23.43 -7.19 7.29
C GLY A 408 -22.64 -6.35 8.30
N TYR A 409 -21.57 -6.92 8.84
CA TYR A 409 -20.76 -6.33 9.91
C TYR A 409 -19.91 -5.09 9.51
N CYS A 410 -19.77 -4.82 8.21
CA CYS A 410 -19.16 -3.60 7.65
C CYS A 410 -20.21 -2.62 7.08
N ARG A 411 -21.51 -2.81 7.37
CA ARG A 411 -22.57 -1.93 6.87
C ARG A 411 -22.47 -0.49 7.38
N HIS A 412 -21.96 -0.31 8.60
CA HIS A 412 -21.91 0.99 9.28
C HIS A 412 -20.48 1.56 9.39
N PRO A 413 -20.32 2.90 9.32
CA PRO A 413 -21.34 3.89 8.98
C PRO A 413 -21.74 3.78 7.49
N ASN A 414 -23.02 4.04 7.21
CA ASN A 414 -23.64 3.88 5.89
C ASN A 414 -23.13 4.96 4.90
N SER A 415 -21.92 4.76 4.37
CA SER A 415 -21.23 5.70 3.49
C SER A 415 -20.81 5.01 2.20
N LEU A 416 -21.31 5.53 1.07
CA LEU A 416 -21.00 5.05 -0.27
C LEU A 416 -19.48 4.88 -0.48
N ILE A 417 -18.66 5.84 -0.02
CA ILE A 417 -17.20 5.77 -0.22
C ILE A 417 -16.56 4.63 0.59
N ARG A 418 -17.05 4.35 1.81
CA ARG A 418 -16.57 3.23 2.63
C ARG A 418 -17.01 1.89 2.02
N HIS A 419 -18.27 1.77 1.56
CA HIS A 419 -18.81 0.57 0.88
C HIS A 419 -18.10 0.29 -0.45
N VAL A 420 -17.90 1.29 -1.29
CA VAL A 420 -17.11 1.22 -2.53
C VAL A 420 -15.69 0.77 -2.25
N SER A 421 -14.99 1.40 -1.30
CA SER A 421 -13.59 1.06 -1.01
C SER A 421 -13.45 -0.36 -0.44
N TYR A 422 -14.42 -0.82 0.36
CA TYR A 422 -14.50 -2.21 0.79
C TYR A 422 -14.69 -3.16 -0.41
N ALA A 423 -15.68 -2.89 -1.27
CA ALA A 423 -15.99 -3.73 -2.42
C ALA A 423 -14.82 -3.79 -3.42
N PHE A 424 -14.16 -2.66 -3.69
CA PHE A 424 -12.97 -2.58 -4.55
C PHE A 424 -11.80 -3.38 -3.97
N SER A 425 -11.52 -3.27 -2.67
CA SER A 425 -10.49 -4.08 -1.99
C SER A 425 -10.83 -5.57 -1.99
N SER A 426 -12.09 -5.92 -1.71
CA SER A 426 -12.58 -7.31 -1.66
C SER A 426 -12.54 -7.99 -3.04
N TYR A 427 -12.98 -7.29 -4.09
CA TYR A 427 -12.86 -7.71 -5.48
C TYR A 427 -11.39 -7.88 -5.87
N TRP A 428 -10.57 -6.85 -5.67
CA TRP A 428 -9.17 -6.88 -6.12
C TRP A 428 -8.35 -7.95 -5.39
N ALA A 429 -8.60 -8.18 -4.09
CA ALA A 429 -7.96 -9.26 -3.34
C ALA A 429 -8.28 -10.66 -3.89
N GLN A 430 -9.50 -10.89 -4.39
CA GLN A 430 -9.89 -12.14 -5.04
C GLN A 430 -9.32 -12.27 -6.46
N PHE A 431 -9.55 -11.25 -7.31
CA PHE A 431 -9.40 -11.37 -8.76
C PHE A 431 -8.04 -10.94 -9.32
N LYS A 432 -7.14 -10.31 -8.54
CA LYS A 432 -5.86 -9.82 -9.09
C LYS A 432 -4.92 -10.89 -9.65
N LYS A 433 -5.02 -12.13 -9.15
CA LYS A 433 -4.28 -13.27 -9.72
C LYS A 433 -4.81 -13.73 -11.08
N THR A 434 -5.99 -13.27 -11.50
CA THR A 434 -6.65 -13.62 -12.76
C THR A 434 -6.98 -12.37 -13.59
N GLY A 435 -6.16 -11.32 -13.48
CA GLY A 435 -6.27 -10.09 -14.29
C GLY A 435 -7.11 -8.94 -13.70
N GLY A 436 -7.70 -9.10 -12.50
CA GLY A 436 -8.44 -8.03 -11.83
C GLY A 436 -7.54 -6.85 -11.43
N SER A 437 -7.81 -5.65 -11.95
CA SER A 437 -6.99 -4.45 -11.71
C SER A 437 -7.66 -3.47 -10.74
N CYS A 438 -6.86 -2.70 -10.00
CA CYS A 438 -7.34 -1.63 -9.14
C CYS A 438 -7.58 -0.32 -9.95
N TYR A 439 -8.44 -0.39 -10.96
CA TYR A 439 -8.71 0.74 -11.86
C TYR A 439 -10.16 1.24 -11.76
N PHE A 440 -11.14 0.35 -11.99
CA PHE A 440 -12.57 0.68 -12.00
C PHE A 440 -12.87 1.96 -12.81
N ASP A 441 -12.42 2.05 -14.05
CA ASP A 441 -12.58 3.23 -14.93
C ASP A 441 -12.07 4.55 -14.34
N GLY A 442 -10.94 4.48 -13.62
CA GLY A 442 -10.31 5.60 -12.92
C GLY A 442 -10.98 5.99 -11.60
N LEU A 443 -11.98 5.23 -11.16
CA LEU A 443 -12.70 5.44 -9.91
C LEU A 443 -11.98 4.85 -8.69
N ALA A 444 -10.91 4.06 -8.89
CA ALA A 444 -10.13 3.44 -7.83
C ALA A 444 -8.66 3.86 -7.85
N THR A 445 -7.96 3.63 -6.73
CA THR A 445 -6.52 3.79 -6.58
C THR A 445 -5.99 2.83 -5.52
N GLN A 446 -4.71 2.45 -5.61
CA GLN A 446 -4.06 1.65 -4.56
C GLN A 446 -3.60 2.54 -3.41
N THR A 447 -3.63 2.02 -2.18
CA THR A 447 -3.08 2.67 -0.98
C THR A 447 -2.32 1.68 -0.11
N ILE A 448 -1.23 2.15 0.49
CA ILE A 448 -0.49 1.48 1.58
C ILE A 448 -0.90 1.98 2.98
N LYS A 449 -1.73 3.03 3.05
CA LYS A 449 -2.41 3.47 4.28
C LYS A 449 -3.73 2.71 4.40
N ASP A 450 -4.00 2.14 5.58
CA ASP A 450 -5.22 1.39 5.84
C ASP A 450 -6.47 2.30 5.67
N PRO A 451 -7.44 1.93 4.81
CA PRO A 451 -8.60 2.78 4.51
C PRO A 451 -9.52 3.07 5.71
N ARG A 452 -9.35 2.38 6.84
CA ARG A 452 -10.10 2.67 8.08
C ARG A 452 -9.79 4.06 8.65
N LEU A 453 -8.61 4.63 8.38
CA LEU A 453 -8.04 5.77 9.11
C LEU A 453 -8.19 7.16 8.42
N LEU A 454 -9.01 7.29 7.37
CA LEU A 454 -8.86 8.41 6.41
C LEU A 454 -9.94 9.54 6.43
N MET A 455 -10.88 9.61 7.40
CA MET A 455 -12.14 10.38 7.17
C MET A 455 -12.78 11.18 8.33
N GLU A 456 -12.11 11.53 9.43
CA GLU A 456 -12.81 12.03 10.64
C GLU A 456 -12.42 13.44 11.12
N SER A 457 -12.65 14.47 10.28
CA SER A 457 -12.27 15.86 10.58
C SER A 457 -13.36 16.92 10.31
N ARG A 458 -14.07 17.37 11.38
CA ARG A 458 -14.76 18.68 11.47
C ARG A 458 -15.26 19.06 12.89
N ILE A 459 -14.95 20.30 13.30
CA ILE A 459 -15.52 21.21 14.36
C ILE A 459 -14.53 21.70 15.46
N LEU A 460 -14.35 23.05 15.51
CA LEU A 460 -13.95 23.98 16.62
C LEU A 460 -12.50 24.11 17.18
N THR A 461 -12.32 25.15 18.02
CA THR A 461 -11.09 25.89 18.44
C THR A 461 -11.39 26.65 19.78
N SER A 462 -10.56 27.40 20.54
CA SER A 462 -9.21 28.03 20.44
C SER A 462 -8.69 28.53 21.84
N ARG A 463 -7.49 29.17 21.89
CA ARG A 463 -6.74 29.77 23.05
C ARG A 463 -6.02 28.75 23.98
N GLY A 464 -4.81 28.99 24.51
CA GLY A 464 -3.77 30.02 24.24
C GLY A 464 -2.84 30.35 25.45
N ILE A 465 -1.59 30.83 25.19
CA ILE A 465 -0.58 31.42 26.14
C ILE A 465 0.25 30.36 26.95
N GLU A 466 1.56 30.12 26.65
CA GLU A 466 2.85 30.69 27.19
C GLU A 466 3.16 30.38 28.68
N GLY A 467 4.41 30.07 29.13
CA GLY A 467 5.69 29.78 28.47
C GLY A 467 6.92 29.68 29.43
N ALA A 468 8.00 29.00 29.02
CA ALA A 468 9.36 28.85 29.64
C ALA A 468 9.51 28.21 31.06
N GLY A 469 10.58 27.48 31.43
CA GLY A 469 11.65 26.83 30.64
C GLY A 469 13.09 26.91 31.24
N GLU A 470 13.71 25.77 31.62
CA GLU A 470 15.18 25.59 31.73
C GLU A 470 15.60 24.09 31.82
N ASN A 471 16.85 23.74 31.50
CA ASN A 471 17.32 22.35 31.26
C ASN A 471 18.26 21.79 32.35
N VAL A 472 18.05 20.52 32.78
CA VAL A 472 19.07 19.71 33.48
C VAL A 472 19.00 18.24 33.05
N TYR A 473 20.17 17.64 32.75
CA TYR A 473 20.32 16.20 32.44
C TYR A 473 20.07 15.32 33.68
N TRP A 474 19.18 14.33 33.59
CA TRP A 474 18.94 13.38 34.68
C TRP A 474 18.86 11.92 34.23
N SER A 475 19.76 11.09 34.78
CA SER A 475 19.54 9.66 34.92
C SER A 475 18.55 9.43 36.07
N VAL A 476 17.35 8.92 35.77
CA VAL A 476 16.30 8.75 36.79
C VAL A 476 16.52 7.49 37.62
N GLU A 477 17.32 7.61 38.68
CA GLU A 477 17.09 6.79 39.87
C GLU A 477 15.83 7.30 40.56
N LEU A 478 14.79 6.47 40.66
CA LEU A 478 13.56 6.81 41.38
C LEU A 478 13.82 6.78 42.90
N GLY A 479 14.28 7.92 43.42
CA GLY A 479 14.51 8.14 44.85
C GLY A 479 13.23 7.93 45.67
N TYR A 480 13.26 6.98 46.61
CA TYR A 480 12.13 6.69 47.49
C TYR A 480 11.89 7.85 48.46
N SER A 481 10.85 8.64 48.21
CA SER A 481 10.25 9.51 49.23
C SER A 481 9.17 8.72 49.99
N THR A 482 9.33 8.55 51.30
CA THR A 482 8.46 7.71 52.13
C THR A 482 7.10 8.37 52.40
N LEU A 483 6.06 7.87 51.72
CA LEU A 483 4.67 8.21 52.02
C LEU A 483 4.24 7.60 53.36
N ASN A 484 4.46 8.34 54.45
CA ASN A 484 4.02 7.98 55.80
C ASN A 484 2.50 8.06 55.94
N PHE A 485 1.83 6.91 55.79
CA PHE A 485 0.38 6.79 56.04
C PHE A 485 0.05 7.00 57.54
N ARG A 486 -0.53 8.15 57.88
CA ARG A 486 -1.20 8.35 59.18
C ARG A 486 -2.59 7.72 59.17
N THR A 487 -2.76 6.62 59.90
CA THR A 487 -4.04 5.91 60.06
C THR A 487 -4.92 6.54 61.16
N SER A 488 -5.76 7.52 60.79
CA SER A 488 -6.83 8.03 61.67
C SER A 488 -8.06 7.12 61.65
N GLY A 489 -8.01 6.03 62.42
CA GLY A 489 -9.08 5.03 62.45
C GLY A 489 -10.38 5.50 63.12
N PHE A 490 -11.52 5.21 62.47
CA PHE A 490 -12.86 5.30 63.09
C PHE A 490 -13.62 3.98 62.90
N ARG A 491 -14.00 3.34 64.01
CA ARG A 491 -14.86 2.14 64.02
C ARG A 491 -16.33 2.54 63.88
N ILE A 492 -17.04 1.92 62.94
CA ILE A 492 -18.50 1.73 63.01
C ILE A 492 -18.79 0.25 62.69
N ARG A 493 -19.59 -0.41 63.53
CA ARG A 493 -19.98 -1.82 63.33
C ARG A 493 -21.11 -1.92 62.28
N PRO A 494 -21.12 -2.95 61.42
CA PRO A 494 -22.32 -3.29 60.67
C PRO A 494 -23.38 -3.88 61.60
N LEU A 495 -24.66 -3.60 61.33
CA LEU A 495 -25.80 -4.26 61.98
C LEU A 495 -26.51 -5.08 60.90
N THR A 496 -26.33 -6.39 60.95
CA THR A 496 -26.78 -7.31 59.91
C THR A 496 -28.28 -7.58 60.02
N VAL A 497 -29.02 -7.35 58.94
CA VAL A 497 -30.39 -7.88 58.75
C VAL A 497 -30.36 -8.81 57.54
N ILE A 498 -30.49 -10.11 57.79
CA ILE A 498 -30.60 -11.13 56.74
C ILE A 498 -32.07 -11.32 56.38
N ALA A 499 -32.41 -11.11 55.12
CA ALA A 499 -33.60 -11.67 54.49
C ALA A 499 -33.11 -12.65 53.41
N ALA A 500 -33.12 -13.95 53.72
CA ALA A 500 -32.59 -14.98 52.82
C ALA A 500 -33.67 -15.53 51.89
N ALA A 501 -33.40 -15.51 50.59
CA ALA A 501 -33.98 -16.44 49.61
C ALA A 501 -32.93 -17.52 49.30
N GLY A 502 -33.38 -18.76 49.09
CA GLY A 502 -32.47 -19.93 48.97
C GLY A 502 -31.57 -19.90 47.72
N PRO A 503 -30.38 -20.51 47.78
CA PRO A 503 -29.39 -20.39 46.70
C PRO A 503 -29.69 -21.31 45.50
N SER A 504 -29.98 -20.71 44.36
CA SER A 504 -29.77 -21.35 43.05
C SER A 504 -28.30 -21.22 42.66
N HIS A 505 -27.62 -22.36 42.46
CA HIS A 505 -26.17 -22.42 42.24
C HIS A 505 -25.78 -22.06 40.78
N CYS A 506 -26.01 -20.82 40.37
CA CYS A 506 -25.60 -20.29 39.05
C CYS A 506 -24.15 -19.76 39.10
N GLN A 507 -23.18 -20.67 39.11
CA GLN A 507 -21.75 -20.37 39.31
C GLN A 507 -21.04 -19.84 38.04
N PHE A 508 -21.54 -18.74 37.47
CA PHE A 508 -20.93 -18.03 36.33
C PHE A 508 -19.89 -16.99 36.77
N SER A 509 -18.89 -17.43 37.53
CA SER A 509 -17.77 -16.60 38.00
C SER A 509 -16.44 -17.24 37.62
N ASN A 510 -15.86 -16.78 36.51
CA ASN A 510 -14.42 -16.85 36.22
C ASN A 510 -14.11 -16.14 34.88
N LEU A 511 -13.69 -14.87 34.94
CA LEU A 511 -12.99 -14.22 33.82
C LEU A 511 -11.55 -14.72 33.65
N ASN A 512 -11.08 -15.57 34.58
CA ASN A 512 -9.68 -15.95 34.79
C ASN A 512 -8.74 -14.73 34.89
N SER A 513 -9.25 -13.67 35.53
CA SER A 513 -8.60 -12.38 35.74
C SER A 513 -8.18 -12.23 37.21
N PRO A 514 -7.21 -11.36 37.54
CA PRO A 514 -6.73 -11.22 38.91
C PRO A 514 -7.77 -10.52 39.81
N LEU A 515 -8.33 -9.39 39.36
CA LEU A 515 -9.43 -8.67 40.02
C LEU A 515 -10.79 -9.15 39.46
N GLU A 516 -11.83 -9.07 40.28
CA GLU A 516 -13.24 -9.31 39.93
C GLU A 516 -14.11 -8.09 40.30
N PRO A 517 -15.04 -7.65 39.43
CA PRO A 517 -16.01 -6.60 39.72
C PRO A 517 -16.86 -6.87 40.98
N ARG A 518 -17.08 -5.80 41.76
CA ARG A 518 -17.71 -5.85 43.08
C ARG A 518 -19.19 -5.47 43.03
N THR A 519 -19.53 -4.49 42.19
CA THR A 519 -20.86 -3.87 42.06
C THR A 519 -21.85 -4.70 41.21
N PRO A 520 -23.17 -4.42 41.28
CA PRO A 520 -24.16 -5.01 40.39
C PRO A 520 -23.87 -4.71 38.90
N THR A 521 -23.74 -3.43 38.53
CA THR A 521 -23.36 -2.98 37.17
C THR A 521 -22.13 -3.73 36.64
N GLY A 522 -21.07 -3.88 37.44
CA GLY A 522 -19.88 -4.64 37.03
C GLY A 522 -20.15 -6.13 36.76
N LYS A 523 -21.08 -6.76 37.50
CA LYS A 523 -21.46 -8.17 37.31
C LYS A 523 -22.43 -8.37 36.14
N ASP A 524 -23.35 -7.44 35.93
CA ASP A 524 -24.26 -7.45 34.78
C ASP A 524 -23.47 -7.22 33.48
N LEU A 525 -22.48 -6.33 33.50
CA LEU A 525 -21.55 -6.12 32.40
C LEU A 525 -20.60 -7.32 32.15
N ILE A 526 -20.26 -8.14 33.16
CA ILE A 526 -19.64 -9.47 32.91
C ILE A 526 -20.60 -10.35 32.10
N GLY A 527 -21.88 -10.38 32.46
CA GLY A 527 -22.90 -11.14 31.72
C GLY A 527 -22.99 -10.72 30.26
N VAL A 528 -22.99 -9.41 29.97
CA VAL A 528 -22.93 -8.88 28.60
C VAL A 528 -21.60 -9.23 27.92
N LEU A 529 -20.48 -9.07 28.60
CA LEU A 529 -19.13 -9.34 28.07
C LEU A 529 -18.92 -10.81 27.68
N GLN A 530 -19.46 -11.75 28.46
CA GLN A 530 -19.37 -13.19 28.18
C GLN A 530 -20.32 -13.63 27.06
N ASN A 531 -21.60 -13.23 27.14
CA ASN A 531 -22.64 -13.75 26.25
C ASN A 531 -22.76 -12.96 24.94
N HIS A 532 -22.55 -11.64 24.99
CA HIS A 532 -22.71 -10.71 23.87
C HIS A 532 -21.55 -9.71 23.75
N PRO A 533 -20.28 -10.15 23.54
CA PRO A 533 -19.10 -9.26 23.49
C PRO A 533 -19.21 -8.08 22.51
N GLN A 534 -20.00 -8.23 21.45
CA GLN A 534 -20.29 -7.21 20.44
C GLN A 534 -21.21 -6.06 20.92
N LEU A 535 -21.95 -6.25 22.03
CA LEU A 535 -22.81 -5.24 22.64
C LEU A 535 -22.17 -4.55 23.86
N PHE A 536 -21.03 -5.07 24.35
CA PHE A 536 -20.38 -4.62 25.58
C PHE A 536 -20.16 -3.10 25.66
N HIS A 537 -19.67 -2.46 24.58
CA HIS A 537 -19.46 -1.00 24.57
C HIS A 537 -20.76 -0.17 24.58
N LEU A 538 -21.87 -0.71 24.08
CA LEU A 538 -23.17 -0.03 24.15
C LEU A 538 -23.71 -0.10 25.58
N ALA A 539 -23.70 -1.30 26.19
CA ALA A 539 -24.07 -1.47 27.59
C ALA A 539 -23.23 -0.61 28.55
N VAL A 540 -21.90 -0.55 28.33
CA VAL A 540 -21.02 0.35 29.10
C VAL A 540 -21.41 1.83 28.93
N ALA A 541 -21.76 2.28 27.72
CA ALA A 541 -22.16 3.67 27.49
C ALA A 541 -23.50 4.01 28.16
N ASP A 542 -24.47 3.10 28.12
CA ASP A 542 -25.77 3.28 28.78
C ASP A 542 -25.64 3.25 30.32
N GLU A 543 -24.87 2.31 30.89
CA GLU A 543 -24.57 2.26 32.33
C GLU A 543 -23.81 3.50 32.82
N LEU A 544 -22.76 3.94 32.11
CA LEU A 544 -22.02 5.17 32.46
C LEU A 544 -22.92 6.39 32.44
N LYS A 545 -23.84 6.48 31.47
CA LYS A 545 -24.82 7.56 31.42
C LYS A 545 -25.79 7.46 32.60
N GLN A 546 -26.36 6.30 32.88
CA GLN A 546 -27.27 6.10 34.01
C GLN A 546 -26.62 6.46 35.36
N LEU A 547 -25.35 6.09 35.57
CA LEU A 547 -24.58 6.48 36.75
C LEU A 547 -24.32 8.00 36.83
N SER A 548 -24.16 8.66 35.68
CA SER A 548 -24.00 10.12 35.58
C SER A 548 -25.30 10.85 35.94
N ASP A 549 -26.42 10.40 35.36
CA ASP A 549 -27.77 10.93 35.60
C ASP A 549 -28.19 10.71 37.08
N ASP A 550 -27.97 9.51 37.64
CA ASP A 550 -28.23 9.17 39.04
C ASP A 550 -27.47 10.08 40.03
N ARG A 551 -26.15 10.27 39.79
CA ARG A 551 -25.31 11.16 40.59
C ARG A 551 -25.82 12.61 40.50
N GLY A 552 -26.15 13.06 39.30
CA GLY A 552 -26.72 14.40 39.06
C GLY A 552 -28.04 14.60 39.79
N HIS A 553 -28.96 13.62 39.75
CA HIS A 553 -30.22 13.66 40.48
C HIS A 553 -30.04 13.69 42.01
N ALA A 554 -29.09 12.95 42.56
CA ALA A 554 -28.79 12.96 44.00
C ALA A 554 -28.22 14.31 44.44
N LEU A 555 -27.25 14.86 43.70
CA LEU A 555 -26.62 16.16 43.97
C LEU A 555 -27.63 17.31 43.86
N ASN A 556 -28.47 17.32 42.82
CA ASN A 556 -29.51 18.33 42.65
C ASN A 556 -30.54 18.28 43.78
N ARG A 557 -30.92 17.08 44.28
CA ARG A 557 -31.86 16.94 45.40
C ARG A 557 -31.25 17.43 46.73
N MET A 558 -29.94 17.28 46.93
CA MET A 558 -29.22 17.91 48.05
C MET A 558 -29.22 19.43 47.94
N ASN A 559 -28.92 19.98 46.75
CA ASN A 559 -28.85 21.44 46.54
C ASN A 559 -30.22 22.11 46.72
N LEU A 560 -31.30 21.51 46.19
CA LEU A 560 -32.67 22.01 46.32
C LEU A 560 -33.22 21.95 47.76
N THR A 561 -32.60 21.17 48.64
CA THR A 561 -33.03 21.05 50.06
C THR A 561 -32.09 21.79 51.03
N ALA A 562 -31.14 22.58 50.54
CA ALA A 562 -30.28 23.42 51.38
C ALA A 562 -31.10 24.46 52.18
N GLY A 563 -31.25 24.22 53.49
CA GLY A 563 -32.08 25.02 54.40
C GLY A 563 -33.38 24.33 54.86
N SER A 564 -33.75 23.18 54.27
CA SER A 564 -34.81 22.31 54.78
C SER A 564 -34.32 21.46 55.98
N PRO A 565 -35.20 21.04 56.91
CA PRO A 565 -34.90 19.95 57.85
C PRO A 565 -34.31 18.70 57.18
N ASP A 566 -34.74 18.38 55.95
CA ASP A 566 -34.28 17.21 55.18
C ASP A 566 -32.87 17.35 54.60
N ALA A 567 -32.23 18.53 54.71
CA ALA A 567 -30.90 18.81 54.15
C ALA A 567 -29.86 17.77 54.61
N CYS A 568 -29.93 17.33 55.87
CA CYS A 568 -29.02 16.33 56.41
C CYS A 568 -29.21 14.95 55.76
N LEU A 569 -30.47 14.54 55.52
CA LEU A 569 -30.82 13.28 54.88
C LEU A 569 -30.37 13.28 53.40
N HIS A 570 -30.72 14.31 52.64
CA HIS A 570 -30.34 14.39 51.23
C HIS A 570 -28.84 14.54 51.02
N ARG A 571 -28.12 15.25 51.89
CA ARG A 571 -26.65 15.28 51.89
C ARG A 571 -26.04 13.91 52.12
N ARG A 572 -26.63 13.09 53.00
CA ARG A 572 -26.13 11.73 53.25
C ARG A 572 -26.45 10.75 52.12
N ILE A 573 -27.61 10.90 51.47
CA ILE A 573 -27.97 10.16 50.25
C ILE A 573 -27.01 10.51 49.11
N ALA A 574 -26.70 11.79 48.89
CA ALA A 574 -25.75 12.22 47.87
C ALA A 574 -24.35 11.62 48.10
N GLN A 575 -23.81 11.69 49.33
CA GLN A 575 -22.52 11.07 49.69
C GLN A 575 -22.50 9.55 49.51
N MET A 576 -23.63 8.86 49.79
CA MET A 576 -23.74 7.42 49.59
C MET A 576 -23.72 7.09 48.09
N LYS A 577 -24.55 7.77 47.30
CA LYS A 577 -24.68 7.53 45.87
C LYS A 577 -23.42 7.90 45.08
N GLU A 578 -22.72 8.96 45.47
CA GLU A 578 -21.41 9.33 44.95
C GLU A 578 -20.38 8.19 45.11
N LYS A 579 -20.33 7.55 46.29
CA LYS A 579 -19.45 6.41 46.54
C LYS A 579 -19.88 5.15 45.79
N GLU A 580 -21.19 4.90 45.65
CA GLU A 580 -21.71 3.79 44.83
C GLU A 580 -21.32 3.95 43.36
N CYS A 581 -21.52 5.15 42.79
CA CYS A 581 -21.15 5.45 41.41
C CYS A 581 -19.63 5.39 41.19
N GLN A 582 -18.81 5.86 42.14
CA GLN A 582 -17.35 5.70 42.09
C GLN A 582 -16.93 4.21 41.98
N LEU A 583 -17.48 3.34 42.83
CA LEU A 583 -17.16 1.91 42.80
C LEU A 583 -17.65 1.21 41.53
N ALA A 584 -18.80 1.63 40.98
CA ALA A 584 -19.31 1.10 39.73
C ALA A 584 -18.45 1.54 38.53
N VAL A 585 -17.95 2.78 38.55
CA VAL A 585 -17.05 3.30 37.51
C VAL A 585 -15.66 2.66 37.58
N GLU A 586 -15.10 2.39 38.77
CA GLU A 586 -13.89 1.58 38.93
C GLU A 586 -14.02 0.20 38.26
N ASP A 587 -15.16 -0.48 38.49
CA ASP A 587 -15.45 -1.79 37.89
C ASP A 587 -15.63 -1.70 36.35
N ILE A 588 -16.28 -0.64 35.84
CA ILE A 588 -16.43 -0.38 34.39
C ILE A 588 -15.06 -0.12 33.74
N MET A 589 -14.21 0.71 34.36
CA MET A 589 -12.86 0.99 33.87
C MET A 589 -12.02 -0.29 33.80
N TYR A 590 -12.12 -1.15 34.82
CA TYR A 590 -11.46 -2.46 34.79
C TYR A 590 -11.95 -3.34 33.63
N LEU A 591 -13.26 -3.43 33.41
CA LEU A 591 -13.83 -4.25 32.33
C LEU A 591 -13.51 -3.69 30.93
N LEU A 592 -13.38 -2.38 30.77
CA LEU A 592 -12.89 -1.76 29.52
C LEU A 592 -11.43 -2.13 29.24
N VAL A 593 -10.55 -2.08 30.25
CA VAL A 593 -9.15 -2.52 30.11
C VAL A 593 -9.07 -4.03 29.82
N PHE A 594 -9.81 -4.87 30.56
CA PHE A 594 -9.90 -6.31 30.30
C PHE A 594 -10.39 -6.61 28.87
N TYR A 595 -11.37 -5.86 28.37
CA TYR A 595 -11.85 -5.99 27.00
C TYR A 595 -10.73 -5.70 25.99
N LYS A 596 -9.93 -4.64 26.19
CA LYS A 596 -8.77 -4.34 25.31
C LYS A 596 -7.75 -5.47 25.24
N PHE A 597 -7.48 -6.13 26.37
CA PHE A 597 -6.66 -7.36 26.42
C PHE A 597 -7.29 -8.53 25.64
N SER A 598 -8.62 -8.68 25.70
CA SER A 598 -9.36 -9.66 24.89
C SER A 598 -9.27 -9.37 23.39
N GLU A 599 -9.30 -8.10 22.95
CA GLU A 599 -9.20 -7.72 21.53
C GLU A 599 -7.86 -8.14 20.91
N ILE A 600 -6.76 -7.93 21.65
CA ILE A 600 -5.41 -8.38 21.24
C ILE A 600 -5.16 -9.88 21.46
N LYS A 601 -6.16 -10.62 21.98
CA LYS A 601 -6.09 -12.06 22.29
C LYS A 601 -4.97 -12.40 23.29
N VAL A 602 -4.77 -11.53 24.28
CA VAL A 602 -3.85 -11.74 25.40
C VAL A 602 -4.70 -11.81 26.67
N PRO A 603 -4.85 -12.97 27.34
CA PRO A 603 -5.51 -13.01 28.64
C PRO A 603 -4.63 -12.29 29.66
N LEU A 604 -5.23 -11.49 30.55
CA LEU A 604 -4.51 -10.93 31.72
C LEU A 604 -3.86 -12.05 32.54
N VAL A 605 -2.78 -11.74 33.25
CA VAL A 605 -2.17 -12.69 34.19
C VAL A 605 -3.13 -12.91 35.37
N PRO A 606 -3.59 -14.16 35.64
CA PRO A 606 -4.41 -14.44 36.82
C PRO A 606 -3.58 -14.30 38.10
N LYS A 607 -4.25 -14.33 39.26
CA LYS A 607 -3.61 -14.25 40.59
C LYS A 607 -2.34 -15.08 40.64
N LEU A 608 -1.22 -14.53 41.13
CA LEU A 608 0.09 -15.18 40.99
C LEU A 608 0.16 -16.56 41.66
N SER A 609 -0.62 -16.79 42.73
CA SER A 609 -0.84 -18.10 43.36
C SER A 609 -1.34 -19.18 42.38
N HIS A 610 -2.11 -18.82 41.36
CA HIS A 610 -2.59 -19.73 40.32
C HIS A 610 -1.58 -19.90 39.16
N SER A 611 -0.54 -19.06 39.11
CA SER A 611 0.51 -19.06 38.08
C SER A 611 1.83 -19.69 38.55
N ILE A 612 1.88 -20.19 39.79
CA ILE A 612 3.04 -20.88 40.38
C ILE A 612 2.88 -22.39 40.19
N TYR A 613 3.79 -22.99 39.42
CA TYR A 613 3.85 -24.42 39.17
C TYR A 613 5.17 -24.97 39.72
N ASN A 614 5.11 -26.03 40.53
CA ASN A 614 6.29 -26.63 41.18
C ASN A 614 7.19 -25.61 41.92
N GLY A 615 6.59 -24.60 42.57
CA GLY A 615 7.31 -23.54 43.27
C GLY A 615 7.91 -22.44 42.37
N ARG A 616 7.69 -22.48 41.05
CA ARG A 616 8.16 -21.48 40.08
C ARG A 616 6.98 -20.73 39.45
N LEU A 617 7.02 -19.40 39.47
CA LEU A 617 6.11 -18.56 38.68
C LEU A 617 6.42 -18.73 37.19
N GLU A 618 5.49 -19.34 36.45
CA GLU A 618 5.57 -19.52 35.00
C GLU A 618 4.30 -19.03 34.30
N ILE A 619 4.40 -17.87 33.64
CA ILE A 619 3.25 -17.25 32.98
C ILE A 619 3.25 -17.67 31.50
N ARG A 620 2.24 -18.44 31.11
CA ARG A 620 2.10 -19.03 29.77
C ARG A 620 0.71 -18.70 29.18
N PRO A 621 0.57 -18.46 27.86
CA PRO A 621 1.62 -18.21 26.86
C PRO A 621 2.30 -16.85 27.02
N SER A 622 3.52 -16.70 26.48
CA SER A 622 4.38 -15.52 26.72
C SER A 622 3.92 -14.23 26.01
N LYS A 623 3.19 -14.34 24.89
CA LYS A 623 2.43 -13.25 24.25
C LYS A 623 3.21 -11.96 23.95
N ASP A 624 4.54 -12.02 23.95
CA ASP A 624 5.45 -10.91 23.65
C ASP A 624 5.08 -10.25 22.32
N TRP A 625 4.81 -11.06 21.30
CA TRP A 625 4.48 -10.55 19.98
C TRP A 625 3.20 -9.71 19.99
N GLU A 626 2.12 -10.23 20.57
CA GLU A 626 0.84 -9.51 20.63
C GLU A 626 0.94 -8.24 21.48
N LEU A 627 1.63 -8.28 22.64
CA LEU A 627 1.85 -7.13 23.53
C LEU A 627 2.76 -6.06 22.92
N GLU A 628 3.84 -6.45 22.23
CA GLU A 628 4.71 -5.50 21.51
C GLU A 628 4.01 -4.90 20.27
N SER A 629 3.08 -5.65 19.66
CA SER A 629 2.39 -5.24 18.42
C SER A 629 1.33 -4.14 18.57
N ILE A 630 1.15 -3.58 19.77
CA ILE A 630 0.20 -2.48 20.06
C ILE A 630 0.84 -1.09 19.96
N TYR A 631 2.17 -1.01 19.85
CA TYR A 631 2.95 0.23 19.81
C TYR A 631 3.55 0.50 18.42
N SER A 632 3.88 1.76 18.11
CA SER A 632 4.71 2.08 16.94
C SER A 632 6.15 1.59 17.15
N PHE A 633 6.94 1.51 16.08
CA PHE A 633 8.34 1.04 16.15
C PHE A 633 9.19 1.89 17.11
N ASP A 634 8.96 3.19 17.11
CA ASP A 634 9.73 4.19 17.87
C ASP A 634 9.39 4.11 19.38
N VAL A 635 8.10 3.98 19.71
CA VAL A 635 7.61 3.73 21.08
C VAL A 635 8.07 2.35 21.57
N LEU A 636 8.07 1.33 20.71
CA LEU A 636 8.45 -0.03 21.05
C LEU A 636 9.92 -0.13 21.48
N GLN A 637 10.82 0.67 20.91
CA GLN A 637 12.22 0.69 21.36
C GLN A 637 12.34 1.25 22.79
N ILE A 638 11.63 2.35 23.09
CA ILE A 638 11.59 2.94 24.44
C ILE A 638 11.03 1.93 25.47
N ILE A 639 9.98 1.18 25.10
CA ILE A 639 9.40 0.13 25.96
C ILE A 639 10.37 -1.04 26.15
N ARG A 640 11.11 -1.46 25.11
CA ARG A 640 12.14 -2.50 25.24
C ARG A 640 13.29 -2.08 26.15
N ASP A 641 13.72 -0.81 26.08
CA ASP A 641 14.73 -0.25 26.98
C ASP A 641 14.25 -0.29 28.44
N HIS A 642 13.00 0.11 28.71
CA HIS A 642 12.38 0.03 30.04
C HIS A 642 12.23 -1.40 30.55
N VAL A 643 11.70 -2.32 29.74
CA VAL A 643 11.56 -3.75 30.07
C VAL A 643 12.93 -4.37 30.41
N ALA A 644 13.97 -4.04 29.64
CA ALA A 644 15.34 -4.48 29.89
C ALA A 644 15.87 -3.97 31.24
N ALA A 645 15.72 -2.65 31.51
CA ALA A 645 16.16 -2.03 32.75
C ALA A 645 15.42 -2.57 34.00
N VAL A 646 14.09 -2.68 33.94
CA VAL A 646 13.26 -3.19 35.04
C VAL A 646 13.59 -4.64 35.36
N ILE A 647 13.90 -5.46 34.35
CA ILE A 647 14.18 -6.89 34.53
C ILE A 647 15.66 -7.17 34.87
N GLY A 648 16.58 -6.26 34.51
CA GLY A 648 18.02 -6.43 34.73
C GLY A 648 18.74 -7.19 33.61
N LEU A 649 18.18 -7.20 32.39
CA LEU A 649 18.77 -7.82 31.21
C LEU A 649 19.27 -6.77 30.20
N ARG A 650 20.18 -7.17 29.31
CA ARG A 650 20.48 -6.40 28.10
C ARG A 650 19.37 -6.61 27.07
N ALA A 651 18.99 -5.56 26.33
CA ALA A 651 17.91 -5.61 25.34
C ALA A 651 18.11 -6.63 24.20
N ASN A 652 19.36 -7.06 23.95
CA ASN A 652 19.74 -8.07 22.95
C ASN A 652 20.14 -9.41 23.60
N SER A 653 19.45 -9.83 24.66
CA SER A 653 19.70 -11.11 25.36
C SER A 653 19.36 -12.34 24.48
N SER A 654 20.11 -13.42 24.67
CA SER A 654 19.97 -14.65 23.88
C SER A 654 18.71 -15.45 24.25
N VAL A 655 18.30 -16.37 23.38
CA VAL A 655 17.17 -17.27 23.65
C VAL A 655 17.42 -18.09 24.93
N THR A 656 18.67 -18.47 25.21
CA THR A 656 19.08 -19.16 26.44
C THR A 656 18.93 -18.29 27.69
N ASP A 657 19.29 -17.00 27.63
CA ASP A 657 19.18 -16.08 28.77
C ASP A 657 17.72 -15.88 29.19
N ASN A 658 16.80 -15.80 28.22
CA ASN A 658 15.37 -15.57 28.47
C ASN A 658 14.69 -16.71 29.24
N TRP A 659 15.25 -17.93 29.21
CA TRP A 659 14.74 -19.08 29.96
C TRP A 659 15.44 -19.30 31.30
N ALA A 660 16.54 -18.58 31.57
CA ALA A 660 17.30 -18.71 32.80
C ALA A 660 16.43 -18.44 34.03
N ILE A 661 16.69 -19.21 35.08
CA ILE A 661 16.00 -19.11 36.36
C ILE A 661 16.54 -17.90 37.11
N THR A 662 15.64 -17.12 37.70
CA THR A 662 15.99 -15.97 38.56
C THR A 662 15.04 -15.91 39.76
N THR A 663 15.45 -15.20 40.80
CA THR A 663 14.71 -15.00 42.05
C THR A 663 14.38 -13.53 42.25
N ILE A 664 13.17 -13.24 42.72
CA ILE A 664 12.78 -11.87 43.08
C ILE A 664 11.77 -11.88 44.24
N GLY A 665 11.96 -11.00 45.22
CA GLY A 665 11.00 -10.82 46.31
C GLY A 665 9.62 -10.35 45.80
N ARG A 666 8.54 -10.94 46.33
CA ARG A 666 7.16 -10.68 45.92
C ARG A 666 6.80 -9.19 45.93
N SER A 667 7.16 -8.48 46.99
CA SER A 667 6.91 -7.04 47.13
C SER A 667 7.79 -6.21 46.20
N ALA A 668 9.03 -6.63 45.91
CA ALA A 668 9.88 -6.00 44.90
C ALA A 668 9.33 -6.17 43.46
N LEU A 669 8.80 -7.35 43.12
CA LEU A 669 8.14 -7.60 41.84
C LEU A 669 6.86 -6.77 41.69
N ARG A 670 6.06 -6.65 42.77
CA ARG A 670 4.87 -5.77 42.79
C ARG A 670 5.23 -4.31 42.53
N ARG A 671 6.29 -3.78 43.15
CA ARG A 671 6.79 -2.41 42.89
C ARG A 671 7.16 -2.25 41.41
N LYS A 672 7.93 -3.17 40.83
CA LYS A 672 8.30 -3.16 39.40
C LYS A 672 7.09 -3.22 38.45
N TYR A 673 6.05 -3.99 38.80
CA TYR A 673 4.80 -4.07 38.04
C TYR A 673 4.04 -2.73 38.07
N VAL A 674 3.78 -2.17 39.26
CA VAL A 674 3.06 -0.90 39.40
C VAL A 674 3.80 0.26 38.73
N SER A 675 5.12 0.39 38.91
CA SER A 675 5.94 1.38 38.20
C SER A 675 5.86 1.24 36.68
N SER A 676 5.66 0.03 36.16
CA SER A 676 5.54 -0.22 34.72
C SER A 676 4.12 0.08 34.18
N ILE A 677 3.08 0.01 35.02
CA ILE A 677 1.75 0.55 34.68
C ILE A 677 1.85 2.08 34.55
N LEU A 678 2.42 2.75 35.55
CA LEU A 678 2.60 4.21 35.51
C LEU A 678 3.46 4.65 34.31
N TYR A 679 4.48 3.87 33.95
CA TYR A 679 5.30 4.11 32.76
C TYR A 679 4.52 3.99 31.43
N GLY A 680 3.67 2.97 31.29
CA GLY A 680 2.82 2.81 30.11
C GLY A 680 1.74 3.89 29.96
N TYR A 681 1.22 4.36 31.09
CA TYR A 681 0.31 5.51 31.16
C TYR A 681 1.05 6.81 30.77
N PHE A 682 2.23 7.04 31.33
CA PHE A 682 3.10 8.18 31.02
C PHE A 682 3.46 8.24 29.53
N LEU A 683 3.92 7.13 28.94
CA LEU A 683 4.27 7.10 27.51
C LEU A 683 3.07 7.43 26.62
N LYS A 684 1.87 6.98 26.98
CA LYS A 684 0.65 7.30 26.23
C LYS A 684 0.29 8.79 26.34
N SER A 685 0.44 9.37 27.54
CA SER A 685 0.27 10.80 27.81
C SER A 685 1.28 11.67 27.02
N ALA A 686 2.56 11.33 27.08
CA ALA A 686 3.64 12.03 26.38
C ALA A 686 3.53 11.93 24.85
N LEU A 687 3.17 10.76 24.31
CA LEU A 687 2.94 10.57 22.87
C LEU A 687 1.80 11.43 22.34
N LEU A 688 0.69 11.54 23.07
CA LEU A 688 -0.41 12.42 22.66
C LEU A 688 0.00 13.89 22.76
N ARG A 689 0.76 14.28 23.80
CA ARG A 689 1.27 15.65 23.93
C ARG A 689 2.16 16.05 22.75
N LEU A 690 3.09 15.18 22.34
CA LEU A 690 3.92 15.37 21.14
C LEU A 690 3.06 15.57 19.88
N GLN A 691 2.04 14.75 19.68
CA GLN A 691 1.14 14.85 18.53
C GLN A 691 0.33 16.15 18.52
N LEU A 692 -0.13 16.62 19.70
CA LEU A 692 -0.85 17.88 19.84
C LEU A 692 0.06 19.09 19.60
N GLU A 693 1.27 19.10 20.16
CA GLU A 693 2.23 20.20 19.97
C GLU A 693 2.72 20.27 18.51
N GLN A 694 2.95 19.12 17.85
CA GLN A 694 3.21 19.07 16.41
C GLN A 694 2.03 19.62 15.57
N CYS A 695 0.78 19.38 15.98
CA CYS A 695 -0.38 20.00 15.32
C CYS A 695 -0.46 21.51 15.54
N VAL A 696 -0.07 22.02 16.72
CA VAL A 696 -0.08 23.47 17.01
C VAL A 696 1.04 24.20 16.28
N ALA A 697 2.24 23.62 16.20
CA ALA A 697 3.38 24.18 15.46
C ALA A 697 3.13 24.35 13.95
N LEU A 698 2.12 23.65 13.40
CA LEU A 698 1.70 23.78 12.00
C LEU A 698 0.69 24.92 11.75
N ASP A 699 0.00 25.44 12.79
CA ASP A 699 -1.01 26.52 12.65
C ASP A 699 -0.40 27.94 12.82
N SER A 700 0.87 28.03 13.24
CA SER A 700 1.62 29.27 13.48
C SER A 700 2.49 29.75 12.30
N GLN A 701 2.63 28.96 11.23
CA GLN A 701 3.22 29.42 9.96
C GLN A 701 2.13 30.05 9.09
N ASP A 702 2.24 31.36 8.79
CA ASP A 702 1.21 32.08 8.05
C ASP A 702 1.03 31.55 6.63
N LEU A 703 -0.06 30.78 6.44
CA LEU A 703 -0.43 30.12 5.20
C LEU A 703 -1.89 30.43 4.82
N PRO A 704 -2.25 30.40 3.52
CA PRO A 704 -3.54 30.90 3.06
C PRO A 704 -4.77 30.20 3.68
N PRO A 705 -5.95 30.85 3.70
CA PRO A 705 -7.13 30.40 4.48
C PRO A 705 -7.65 28.98 4.22
N ARG A 706 -7.19 28.29 3.16
CA ARG A 706 -7.49 26.88 2.90
C ARG A 706 -6.76 25.88 3.82
N GLN A 707 -5.69 26.28 4.51
CA GLN A 707 -4.88 25.36 5.34
C GLN A 707 -5.29 25.35 6.83
N ARG A 708 -5.66 26.49 7.43
CA ARG A 708 -6.20 26.57 8.82
C ARG A 708 -7.36 25.58 9.05
N ALA A 709 -8.21 25.36 8.05
CA ALA A 709 -9.38 24.47 8.14
C ALA A 709 -9.08 22.95 8.20
N SER A 710 -7.81 22.52 8.06
CA SER A 710 -7.42 21.10 8.19
C SER A 710 -6.74 20.73 9.51
N ILE A 711 -6.19 21.72 10.23
CA ILE A 711 -5.35 21.48 11.40
C ILE A 711 -6.23 21.23 12.65
N GLN A 712 -7.21 22.10 12.88
CA GLN A 712 -8.07 22.16 14.08
C GLN A 712 -9.04 20.98 14.25
N HIS A 713 -8.90 19.90 13.48
CA HIS A 713 -9.87 18.81 13.40
C HIS A 713 -9.28 17.40 13.58
N HIS A 714 -7.97 17.28 13.79
CA HIS A 714 -7.30 16.00 14.03
C HIS A 714 -7.03 15.69 15.52
N GLY A 715 -7.14 16.68 16.42
CA GLY A 715 -6.60 16.57 17.78
C GLY A 715 -7.44 15.82 18.84
N ILE A 716 -8.79 15.79 18.73
CA ILE A 716 -9.64 15.50 19.93
C ILE A 716 -10.62 14.32 19.75
N LYS A 717 -10.96 13.87 18.53
CA LYS A 717 -12.02 12.85 18.33
C LYS A 717 -11.57 11.41 18.11
N SER A 718 -10.27 11.13 18.04
CA SER A 718 -9.76 9.79 17.69
C SER A 718 -9.65 8.80 18.85
N LEU A 719 -9.91 9.21 20.10
CA LEU A 719 -9.44 8.48 21.29
C LEU A 719 -10.42 7.43 21.87
N LEU A 720 -11.69 7.40 21.45
CA LEU A 720 -12.70 6.63 22.18
C LEU A 720 -12.73 5.12 21.88
N PHE A 721 -12.59 4.70 20.61
CA PHE A 721 -12.71 3.28 20.24
C PHE A 721 -11.84 2.87 19.03
N ASP A 722 -10.52 2.79 19.19
CA ASP A 722 -9.68 2.03 18.25
C ASP A 722 -9.54 0.55 18.68
N ARG A 723 -9.50 -0.35 17.69
CA ARG A 723 -9.70 -1.80 17.85
C ARG A 723 -8.44 -2.57 17.45
N ILE A 724 -7.59 -2.84 18.45
CA ILE A 724 -6.22 -3.31 18.23
C ILE A 724 -6.21 -4.73 17.66
N SER A 725 -5.50 -4.94 16.55
CA SER A 725 -5.16 -6.29 16.05
C SER A 725 -3.90 -6.32 15.16
N SER A 726 -2.75 -6.26 15.84
CA SER A 726 -1.44 -6.81 15.47
C SER A 726 -0.72 -6.34 14.19
N MET A 727 0.45 -5.74 14.41
CA MET A 727 1.57 -5.73 13.45
C MET A 727 2.08 -7.14 13.11
N ARG A 728 2.79 -7.27 11.97
CA ARG A 728 4.12 -7.90 11.97
C ARG A 728 5.09 -7.09 11.11
N SER A 729 6.26 -6.84 11.67
CA SER A 729 7.27 -5.90 11.19
C SER A 729 8.31 -6.54 10.29
N GLU A 730 8.83 -5.78 9.33
CA GLU A 730 10.20 -5.98 8.83
C GLU A 730 10.79 -4.60 8.48
N SER A 731 12.01 -4.32 8.95
CA SER A 731 12.60 -2.98 8.97
C SER A 731 13.30 -2.62 7.65
N GLN A 732 13.18 -1.36 7.25
CA GLN A 732 14.17 -0.69 6.39
C GLN A 732 15.04 0.21 7.28
N ASN A 733 16.36 0.13 7.10
CA ASN A 733 17.23 1.25 7.46
C ASN A 733 16.97 2.37 6.45
N LEU A 734 16.60 3.56 6.93
CA LEU A 734 16.33 4.73 6.10
C LEU A 734 16.91 5.98 6.75
N GLY A 735 18.20 6.23 6.52
CA GLY A 735 18.80 7.54 6.81
C GLY A 735 18.33 8.54 5.75
N LEU A 736 17.71 9.65 6.17
CA LEU A 736 16.95 10.52 5.24
C LEU A 736 17.27 12.03 5.32
N ASN A 737 18.49 12.34 4.88
CA ASN A 737 18.94 13.61 4.31
C ASN A 737 18.84 14.92 5.13
N SER A 738 20.00 15.55 5.31
CA SER A 738 20.18 16.98 5.54
C SER A 738 20.75 17.69 4.29
N GLN A 739 19.91 18.42 3.56
CA GLN A 739 20.12 19.88 3.58
C GLN A 739 19.37 20.31 4.84
N GLU A 740 20.07 20.89 5.80
CA GLU A 740 19.76 20.89 7.24
C GLU A 740 18.25 21.01 7.56
N LYS A 741 17.60 19.85 7.68
CA LYS A 741 16.25 19.75 8.19
C LYS A 741 16.34 19.80 9.70
N GLN A 742 15.58 20.69 10.33
CA GLN A 742 15.25 20.51 11.74
C GLN A 742 14.60 19.12 11.91
N PRO A 743 15.02 18.31 12.91
CA PRO A 743 14.47 16.98 13.09
C PRO A 743 12.97 17.03 13.36
N VAL A 744 12.23 16.04 12.86
CA VAL A 744 11.01 15.62 13.56
C VAL A 744 11.52 14.95 14.84
N GLU A 745 11.18 15.50 15.99
CA GLU A 745 11.70 15.03 17.27
C GLU A 745 11.28 13.58 17.53
N ASP A 746 12.27 12.72 17.76
CA ASP A 746 12.08 11.39 18.32
C ASP A 746 11.37 11.54 19.67
N LEU A 747 10.34 10.72 19.93
CA LEU A 747 9.65 10.68 21.22
C LEU A 747 10.63 10.51 22.39
N LYS A 748 11.74 9.80 22.18
CA LYS A 748 12.80 9.63 23.17
C LYS A 748 13.49 10.96 23.49
N CYS A 749 13.84 11.74 22.46
CA CYS A 749 14.42 13.09 22.62
C CYS A 749 13.43 14.07 23.23
N TYR A 750 12.16 14.04 22.78
CA TYR A 750 11.09 14.89 23.31
C TYR A 750 10.84 14.65 24.80
N VAL A 751 10.73 13.38 25.23
CA VAL A 751 10.62 13.01 26.65
C VAL A 751 11.86 13.39 27.45
N MET A 752 13.06 13.32 26.86
CA MET A 752 14.30 13.79 27.49
C MET A 752 14.39 15.32 27.59
N GLY A 753 13.58 16.07 26.84
CA GLY A 753 13.45 17.53 26.93
C GLY A 753 12.37 18.01 27.91
N PHE A 754 11.73 17.10 28.66
CA PHE A 754 10.70 17.47 29.64
C PHE A 754 11.28 18.19 30.85
N ASP A 755 10.74 19.37 31.14
CA ASP A 755 10.90 20.01 32.44
C ASP A 755 10.22 19.15 33.55
N PRO A 756 10.60 19.30 34.83
CA PRO A 756 10.06 18.47 35.91
C PRO A 756 8.53 18.57 36.08
N GLU A 757 7.92 19.72 35.78
CA GLU A 757 6.47 19.90 35.90
C GLU A 757 5.73 19.22 34.74
N THR A 758 6.23 19.34 33.51
CA THR A 758 5.74 18.58 32.35
C THR A 758 5.86 17.07 32.58
N LEU A 759 6.99 16.60 33.09
CA LEU A 759 7.20 15.18 33.40
C LEU A 759 6.20 14.70 34.45
N GLN A 760 6.01 15.47 35.53
CA GLN A 760 5.01 15.18 36.57
C GLN A 760 3.58 15.19 36.00
N ARG A 761 3.19 16.22 35.23
CA ARG A 761 1.87 16.33 34.58
C ARG A 761 1.57 15.17 33.63
N CYS A 762 2.57 14.65 32.91
CA CYS A 762 2.40 13.48 32.05
C CYS A 762 2.37 12.15 32.82
N ALA A 763 2.98 12.08 34.01
CA ALA A 763 3.06 10.86 34.83
C ALA A 763 1.91 10.70 35.85
N THR A 764 1.30 11.80 36.28
CA THR A 764 0.13 11.80 37.19
C THR A 764 -1.10 11.22 36.50
N LEU A 765 -1.77 10.30 37.20
CA LEU A 765 -3.09 9.77 36.81
C LEU A 765 -4.15 10.85 36.97
N LYS A 766 -4.94 11.14 35.93
CA LYS A 766 -5.96 12.21 35.94
C LYS A 766 -7.04 12.00 37.02
N SER A 767 -7.32 10.74 37.38
CA SER A 767 -8.41 10.39 38.29
C SER A 767 -8.02 9.54 39.49
N LYS A 768 -8.79 9.74 40.55
CA LYS A 768 -8.80 8.89 41.74
C LYS A 768 -9.29 7.47 41.42
N GLU A 769 -10.25 7.33 40.50
CA GLU A 769 -10.75 6.03 40.04
C GLU A 769 -9.65 5.18 39.41
N ALA A 770 -8.80 5.77 38.55
CA ALA A 770 -7.63 5.07 37.98
C ALA A 770 -6.60 4.69 39.04
N THR A 771 -6.39 5.54 40.06
CA THR A 771 -5.48 5.28 41.19
C THR A 771 -5.98 4.08 42.02
N ASN A 772 -7.26 4.11 42.43
CA ASN A 772 -7.93 3.01 43.13
C ASN A 772 -7.89 1.71 42.31
N LEU A 773 -8.05 1.79 40.99
CA LEU A 773 -8.01 0.63 40.10
C LEU A 773 -6.62 -0.02 40.05
N ILE A 774 -5.53 0.75 39.96
CA ILE A 774 -4.16 0.20 40.01
C ILE A 774 -3.89 -0.47 41.37
N GLU A 775 -4.32 0.15 42.47
CA GLU A 775 -4.19 -0.43 43.82
C GLU A 775 -4.97 -1.77 43.92
N ASN A 776 -6.24 -1.78 43.53
CA ASN A 776 -7.10 -2.95 43.60
C ASN A 776 -6.65 -4.08 42.66
N HIS A 777 -6.21 -3.76 41.43
CA HIS A 777 -5.68 -4.73 40.47
C HIS A 777 -4.36 -5.35 40.95
N SER A 778 -3.42 -4.52 41.44
CA SER A 778 -2.13 -5.01 41.94
C SER A 778 -2.28 -5.81 43.25
N ARG A 779 -3.16 -5.39 44.17
CA ARG A 779 -3.57 -6.17 45.35
C ARG A 779 -4.15 -7.52 44.95
N ALA A 780 -5.09 -7.56 44.00
CA ALA A 780 -5.74 -8.80 43.58
C ALA A 780 -4.79 -9.77 42.85
N LEU A 781 -3.81 -9.24 42.09
CA LEU A 781 -2.79 -10.03 41.39
C LEU A 781 -1.73 -10.60 42.35
N PHE A 782 -1.23 -9.78 43.29
CA PHE A 782 -0.12 -10.12 44.20
C PHE A 782 -0.54 -10.65 45.58
N GLY A 783 -1.82 -10.54 45.96
CA GLY A 783 -2.33 -10.89 47.29
C GLY A 783 -2.21 -9.76 48.32
N ASP A 784 -2.91 -9.92 49.45
CA ASP A 784 -2.95 -8.97 50.56
C ASP A 784 -1.73 -9.11 51.49
N GLU A 785 -1.17 -7.97 51.91
CA GLU A 785 -0.06 -7.88 52.90
C GLU A 785 -0.58 -7.58 54.32
N GLU A 786 -1.74 -8.10 54.73
CA GLU A 786 -2.31 -7.80 56.07
C GLU A 786 -1.59 -8.51 57.24
N THR A 787 -0.77 -9.54 56.99
CA THR A 787 0.10 -10.12 58.03
C THR A 787 1.41 -9.34 58.12
N CYS A 788 1.45 -8.36 59.02
CA CYS A 788 2.67 -7.67 59.42
C CYS A 788 3.55 -8.58 60.31
N SER A 789 4.17 -9.58 59.67
CA SER A 789 5.16 -10.48 60.26
C SER A 789 6.53 -10.17 59.67
N LEU A 790 7.54 -9.93 60.52
CA LEU A 790 8.89 -9.50 60.11
C LEU A 790 9.78 -10.63 59.57
N GLU A 791 9.20 -11.69 58.99
CA GLU A 791 9.89 -12.94 58.69
C GLU A 791 9.75 -13.32 57.21
N ALA A 792 10.90 -13.35 56.52
CA ALA A 792 11.11 -13.71 55.10
C ALA A 792 10.32 -12.88 54.05
N GLU A 793 11.04 -12.07 53.26
CA GLU A 793 10.51 -11.60 51.97
C GLU A 793 10.29 -12.82 51.06
N GLU A 794 9.03 -13.07 50.66
CA GLU A 794 8.67 -14.26 49.88
C GLU A 794 9.37 -14.24 48.51
N VAL A 795 10.40 -15.08 48.35
CA VAL A 795 11.22 -15.13 47.14
C VAL A 795 10.53 -15.96 46.06
N ILE A 796 10.04 -15.28 45.03
CA ILE A 796 9.45 -15.91 43.85
C ILE A 796 10.58 -16.38 42.93
N LEU A 797 10.68 -17.71 42.75
CA LEU A 797 11.47 -18.33 41.70
C LEU A 797 10.73 -18.18 40.36
N THR A 798 11.38 -17.73 39.29
CA THR A 798 10.71 -17.49 37.99
C THR A 798 11.64 -17.68 36.79
N SER A 799 11.26 -17.13 35.62
CA SER A 799 12.07 -17.01 34.42
C SER A 799 12.08 -15.55 33.96
N PHE A 800 13.17 -15.13 33.29
CA PHE A 800 13.19 -13.81 32.65
C PHE A 800 12.08 -13.65 31.59
N SER A 801 11.69 -14.73 30.89
CA SER A 801 10.52 -14.78 30.00
C SER A 801 9.20 -14.47 30.73
N SER A 802 8.95 -15.05 31.90
CA SER A 802 7.76 -14.76 32.71
C SER A 802 7.77 -13.33 33.27
N LEU A 803 8.95 -12.81 33.66
CA LEU A 803 9.10 -11.40 34.01
C LEU A 803 8.80 -10.48 32.81
N LYS A 804 9.28 -10.81 31.60
CA LYS A 804 9.02 -10.04 30.38
C LYS A 804 7.53 -10.02 30.03
N ARG A 805 6.86 -11.18 30.06
CA ARG A 805 5.40 -11.32 29.93
C ARG A 805 4.63 -10.44 30.91
N LEU A 806 5.07 -10.37 32.17
CA LEU A 806 4.40 -9.63 33.24
C LEU A 806 4.63 -8.11 33.15
N ILE A 807 5.85 -7.67 32.84
CA ILE A 807 6.17 -6.25 32.69
C ILE A 807 5.60 -5.67 31.38
N LEU A 808 5.60 -6.41 30.27
CA LEU A 808 4.92 -5.97 29.03
C LEU A 808 3.41 -5.79 29.23
N GLU A 809 2.77 -6.63 30.06
CA GLU A 809 1.37 -6.44 30.43
C GLU A 809 1.15 -5.19 31.28
N ALA A 810 2.04 -4.90 32.23
CA ALA A 810 1.95 -3.68 33.03
C ALA A 810 1.94 -2.43 32.13
N VAL A 811 2.88 -2.33 31.19
CA VAL A 811 2.96 -1.19 30.26
C VAL A 811 1.70 -1.11 29.38
N ALA A 812 1.20 -2.24 28.87
CA ALA A 812 -0.05 -2.29 28.10
C ALA A 812 -1.28 -1.89 28.93
N PHE A 813 -1.36 -2.34 30.20
CA PHE A 813 -2.43 -1.99 31.13
C PHE A 813 -2.43 -0.49 31.42
N GLY A 814 -1.25 0.12 31.61
CA GLY A 814 -1.11 1.57 31.77
C GLY A 814 -1.58 2.36 30.54
N SER A 815 -1.19 1.91 29.34
CA SER A 815 -1.63 2.54 28.09
C SER A 815 -3.14 2.42 27.86
N PHE A 816 -3.74 1.26 28.16
CA PHE A 816 -5.19 1.06 28.05
C PHE A 816 -5.98 1.77 29.16
N LEU A 817 -5.40 1.92 30.35
CA LEU A 817 -5.99 2.70 31.43
C LEU A 817 -6.08 4.19 31.07
N TRP A 818 -5.04 4.73 30.41
CA TRP A 818 -5.06 6.10 29.87
C TRP A 818 -6.22 6.29 28.87
N ASP A 819 -6.37 5.39 27.90
CA ASP A 819 -7.47 5.42 26.92
C ASP A 819 -8.85 5.28 27.59
N THR A 820 -8.94 4.40 28.59
CA THR A 820 -10.18 4.10 29.32
C THR A 820 -10.63 5.28 30.18
N GLU A 821 -9.69 5.93 30.88
CA GLU A 821 -9.93 7.09 31.72
C GLU A 821 -10.40 8.30 30.88
N GLU A 822 -9.73 8.57 29.75
CA GLU A 822 -10.18 9.58 28.79
C GLU A 822 -11.59 9.25 28.26
N CYS A 823 -11.84 7.98 27.89
CA CYS A 823 -13.13 7.54 27.38
C CYS A 823 -14.27 7.72 28.39
N VAL A 824 -14.10 7.25 29.62
CA VAL A 824 -15.11 7.37 30.68
C VAL A 824 -15.40 8.83 31.02
N ASN A 825 -14.36 9.67 31.10
CA ASN A 825 -14.51 11.08 31.46
C ASN A 825 -15.36 11.89 30.46
N THR A 826 -15.56 11.41 29.21
CA THR A 826 -16.48 12.05 28.25
C THR A 826 -17.97 11.84 28.55
N VAL A 827 -18.34 10.88 29.40
CA VAL A 827 -19.74 10.53 29.74
C VAL A 827 -20.02 10.72 31.24
N TYR A 828 -19.07 10.31 32.09
CA TYR A 828 -19.13 10.45 33.54
C TYR A 828 -17.89 11.21 34.00
N LYS A 829 -18.06 12.46 34.46
CA LYS A 829 -16.92 13.23 34.99
C LYS A 829 -16.27 12.47 36.16
N LEU A 830 -15.00 12.11 36.01
CA LEU A 830 -14.20 11.43 37.03
C LEU A 830 -13.76 12.39 38.14
N ASN A 831 -13.28 11.85 39.27
CA ASN A 831 -12.77 12.66 40.36
C ASN A 831 -11.30 13.00 40.12
N GLU A 832 -11.01 14.27 39.89
CA GLU A 832 -9.66 14.83 39.78
C GLU A 832 -8.83 14.48 41.04
N ASN A 833 -7.52 14.26 40.84
CA ASN A 833 -6.64 13.49 41.73
C ASN A 833 -5.56 14.37 42.40
#